data_AF-A0A9N8CXX5-F1
#
_entry.id   AF-A0A9N8CXX5-F1
#
_cell.length_a   1.000
_cell.length_b   1.000
_cell.length_c   1.000
_cell.angle_alpha   90.00
_cell.angle_beta   90.00
_cell.angle_gamma   90.00
#
_symmetry.space_group_name_H-M   'P 1'
#
loop_
_entity.id
_entity.type
_entity.pdbx_description
1 polymer ?
#
loop_
_entity_poly.entity_id
_entity_poly.type
_entity_poly.pdbx_seq_one_letter_code
_entity_poly.pdbx_strand_id
1 'polypeptide(L)'
;MMKRNLNTSYRLVWNEVLGAFVVVSELAKAKGKRSTAVLALAVAGLVASPAALADDATDNISTIVAGDVASNTVISNHDTQLVFGTANNTVINTGQEYGDDDDANSGGQFVQTGGVANQTTINANGLQGVLTGGSATDTTVNSGAGQSVHGQATNTVLNSGAQWVHIGGSVFGTVINEGGYQLVKAGAQASGTVVNTGAQGGPDAENSDGMFVAGTATDTTINANGRQIIAAGGLATSTVIKADGDQSVHGSAINTLLEGGFQYVHEGASAEGTVISQNGWQVVKNGATATDTTILNGTGTEVANGNSASSQSVQAGGSALNTTIGDDSPSGELLTDLSYQMVDGGRAENTTINNGGVQSVFAGGTAIGSVVNRGGRLEVSIWQDEPVAGKTAVAGSANNVTVEADGILSVDAGTSATDVVIKQGGALWATTDSTVTGTNSLGDFFIDGTTHIATNVLLENGGRLDVLGNGIADTTTVNQGGILAVATGGKAQNIVMHDGGVLIADTGATVSGTNTTGAFGIDGATGKASNLRLDNGSQFTVLGNGSADNTTVGAGSTLNVAQGGTLTGTTTFGDGASLTGSATNSGQLHFSNGNAAISGSVSGDGQLLKEGNGTLTVSNGTLSQSQVTLNQGTLALNNAIINSDIIAQSGTQVRLTGNSVMNGAIDPTDVTLDSAASWNIQRGAAVKSVLDNLDNAGTISFAPAQANSPFVPETLTVTNLTGRSGTMNLSIRLDDPTFPTDMLVIDGGQATGKTWLNFTNTGDAGLGLATTGNGIKVVDAINGATTEAGAFALGRKLQAGAYNYTLSHGSADENWYLSSEAGYRAEVALYSSLFAQSMDYDRALAGTYSQRSSAVNDQGFWGRIQGGHTGHDGNGGIAQGDTPESSGSYGFIQLGGDLFKHDTGTLSLTSGLYGAAGQSSVDVKNDDRSAAGSVRDTVYSLGGYLTAVQDASGLWADVVAQGSRHSLKASSADNRFETDGTGWLASVETGLPFNISQGLVLEPQLQYVWQGLSLDNGHDNGGYVNFGDGSAQHVRAGLRFGSSSEMDFGQGTSTVAGLTDSMKHSTSEMPMNWWVRPSVIRTFSSDGDMSMGTATAGSYVSFTPSQDGTSLDLQAGIEARVRQNVTLGVQGGYTRSVSGNSAAGYNGQATLKVAF
;
A
#
# COMPACT_ATOMS: atom_id res chain seq x y z
N MET A 1 -3.43 17.13 -39.69
CA MET A 1 -3.00 15.74 -40.00
C MET A 1 -3.97 14.81 -39.27
N MET A 2 -5.01 14.31 -39.95
CA MET A 2 -6.02 13.43 -39.34
C MET A 2 -5.47 12.00 -39.20
N LYS A 3 -5.52 11.42 -38.00
CA LYS A 3 -5.32 9.98 -37.78
C LYS A 3 -6.63 9.35 -37.31
N ARG A 4 -7.09 8.37 -38.08
CA ARG A 4 -8.22 7.46 -37.83
C ARG A 4 -7.95 6.61 -36.59
N ASN A 5 -8.90 6.53 -35.66
CA ASN A 5 -8.95 5.50 -34.63
C ASN A 5 -9.47 4.18 -35.23
N LEU A 6 -8.74 3.10 -34.97
CA LEU A 6 -9.15 1.70 -35.21
C LEU A 6 -10.01 1.23 -34.03
N ASN A 7 -11.10 0.53 -34.31
CA ASN A 7 -12.06 0.02 -33.33
C ASN A 7 -11.57 -1.34 -32.77
N THR A 8 -11.53 -1.51 -31.44
CA THR A 8 -10.98 -2.69 -30.73
C THR A 8 -12.06 -3.52 -30.01
N SER A 9 -13.17 -3.81 -30.69
CA SER A 9 -14.21 -4.72 -30.19
C SER A 9 -14.63 -5.71 -31.28
N TYR A 10 -14.61 -7.01 -30.97
CA TYR A 10 -15.04 -8.11 -31.85
C TYR A 10 -16.02 -9.04 -31.11
N ARG A 11 -17.01 -9.57 -31.81
CA ARG A 11 -17.93 -10.62 -31.33
C ARG A 11 -17.71 -11.94 -32.09
N LEU A 12 -17.94 -13.06 -31.41
CA LEU A 12 -17.98 -14.39 -32.03
C LEU A 12 -19.41 -14.65 -32.50
N VAL A 13 -19.59 -14.89 -33.80
CA VAL A 13 -20.89 -15.24 -34.39
C VAL A 13 -20.79 -16.64 -34.98
N TRP A 14 -21.78 -17.48 -34.67
CA TRP A 14 -21.91 -18.80 -35.28
C TRP A 14 -22.21 -18.65 -36.77
N ASN A 15 -21.32 -19.16 -37.63
CA ASN A 15 -21.50 -19.13 -39.07
C ASN A 15 -21.95 -20.50 -39.56
N GLU A 16 -23.23 -20.62 -39.92
CA GLU A 16 -23.81 -21.90 -40.34
C GLU A 16 -23.24 -22.47 -41.64
N VAL A 17 -22.59 -21.66 -42.49
CA VAL A 17 -21.97 -22.13 -43.73
C VAL A 17 -20.60 -22.79 -43.46
N LEU A 18 -19.90 -22.36 -42.41
CA LEU A 18 -18.58 -22.90 -42.02
C LEU A 18 -18.64 -23.88 -40.84
N GLY A 19 -19.76 -23.96 -40.12
CA GLY A 19 -19.92 -24.81 -38.94
C GLY A 19 -18.98 -24.44 -37.78
N ALA A 20 -18.59 -23.16 -37.68
CA ALA A 20 -17.67 -22.68 -36.66
C ALA A 20 -18.00 -21.24 -36.23
N PHE A 21 -17.59 -20.88 -35.01
CA PHE A 21 -17.63 -19.49 -34.53
C PHE A 21 -16.53 -18.65 -35.20
N VAL A 22 -16.88 -17.51 -35.77
CA VAL A 22 -15.96 -16.61 -36.48
C VAL A 22 -15.96 -15.24 -35.84
N VAL A 23 -14.78 -14.61 -35.74
CA VAL A 23 -14.59 -13.30 -35.10
C VAL A 23 -14.96 -12.17 -36.07
N VAL A 24 -15.90 -11.30 -35.68
CA VAL A 24 -16.37 -10.17 -36.51
C VAL A 24 -16.39 -8.86 -35.72
N SER A 25 -15.99 -7.76 -36.38
CA SER A 25 -15.97 -6.40 -35.79
C SER A 25 -17.38 -5.85 -35.58
N GLU A 26 -17.59 -5.14 -34.47
CA GLU A 26 -18.89 -4.61 -34.01
C GLU A 26 -19.55 -3.57 -34.94
N LEU A 27 -18.84 -3.07 -35.97
CA LEU A 27 -19.35 -2.08 -36.94
C LEU A 27 -19.81 -2.69 -38.28
N ALA A 28 -19.77 -4.01 -38.45
CA ALA A 28 -20.26 -4.64 -39.67
C ALA A 28 -21.81 -4.68 -39.70
N LYS A 29 -22.44 -3.67 -40.32
CA LYS A 29 -23.87 -3.72 -40.71
C LYS A 29 -24.07 -4.82 -41.76
N ALA A 30 -24.73 -5.90 -41.37
CA ALA A 30 -25.15 -6.96 -42.29
C ALA A 30 -26.31 -6.46 -43.17
N LYS A 31 -25.99 -5.97 -44.37
CA LYS A 31 -26.88 -6.08 -45.53
C LYS A 31 -26.48 -7.37 -46.26
N GLY A 32 -27.32 -8.40 -46.15
CA GLY A 32 -27.12 -9.69 -46.82
C GLY A 32 -28.44 -10.27 -47.29
N LYS A 33 -28.66 -10.21 -48.61
CA LYS A 33 -29.77 -10.81 -49.34
C LYS A 33 -29.75 -12.35 -49.28
N ARG A 34 -30.98 -12.90 -49.31
CA ARG A 34 -31.45 -14.14 -49.96
C ARG A 34 -30.68 -15.43 -49.68
N SER A 35 -31.31 -16.34 -48.93
CA SER A 35 -31.13 -17.78 -49.09
C SER A 35 -32.07 -18.29 -50.19
N THR A 36 -31.53 -19.15 -51.06
CA THR A 36 -32.24 -19.93 -52.08
C THR A 36 -32.41 -21.37 -51.59
N ALA A 37 -33.66 -21.82 -51.62
CA ALA A 37 -34.17 -23.12 -52.09
C ALA A 37 -33.60 -24.44 -51.51
N VAL A 38 -34.50 -25.22 -50.90
CA VAL A 38 -34.77 -26.64 -51.23
C VAL A 38 -36.29 -26.80 -51.22
N LEU A 39 -36.94 -26.67 -52.39
CA LEU A 39 -37.45 -27.76 -53.23
C LEU A 39 -38.61 -28.55 -52.60
N ALA A 40 -39.82 -27.99 -52.72
CA ALA A 40 -41.04 -28.77 -52.90
C ALA A 40 -41.54 -28.52 -54.34
N LEU A 41 -41.70 -29.61 -55.08
CA LEU A 41 -42.09 -29.65 -56.49
C LEU A 41 -43.39 -28.85 -56.73
N ALA A 42 -43.29 -27.76 -57.49
CA ALA A 42 -44.38 -27.28 -58.31
C ALA A 42 -43.99 -27.55 -59.76
N VAL A 43 -44.68 -28.52 -60.37
CA VAL A 43 -44.64 -28.81 -61.79
C VAL A 43 -45.04 -27.52 -62.53
N ALA A 44 -44.06 -26.82 -63.08
CA ALA A 44 -44.28 -25.88 -64.17
C ALA A 44 -44.67 -26.68 -65.40
N GLY A 45 -45.95 -27.08 -65.45
CA GLY A 45 -46.62 -27.51 -66.66
C GLY A 45 -46.77 -26.30 -67.56
N LEU A 46 -45.73 -26.02 -68.34
CA LEU A 46 -45.79 -25.17 -69.51
C LEU A 46 -46.81 -25.81 -70.48
N VAL A 47 -48.07 -25.35 -70.45
CA VAL A 47 -49.01 -25.60 -71.54
C VAL A 47 -49.10 -24.31 -72.34
N ALA A 48 -48.27 -24.22 -73.37
CA ALA A 48 -48.55 -23.36 -74.49
C ALA A 48 -49.92 -23.77 -75.07
N SER A 49 -50.80 -22.79 -75.23
CA SER A 49 -52.05 -22.90 -75.98
C SER A 49 -51.77 -23.32 -77.43
N PRO A 50 -52.65 -24.17 -78.00
CA PRO A 50 -53.34 -23.71 -79.20
C PRO A 50 -54.80 -24.18 -79.25
N ALA A 51 -55.73 -23.24 -79.13
CA ALA A 51 -57.08 -23.22 -79.73
C ALA A 51 -57.75 -21.95 -79.21
N ALA A 52 -57.79 -20.83 -79.95
CA ALA A 52 -58.69 -20.57 -81.07
C ALA A 52 -60.16 -20.93 -80.79
N LEU A 53 -60.93 -19.85 -80.57
CA LEU A 53 -62.36 -19.64 -80.79
C LEU A 53 -63.35 -19.90 -79.64
N ALA A 54 -64.11 -18.82 -79.37
CA ALA A 54 -65.31 -18.64 -78.55
C ALA A 54 -65.03 -18.23 -77.10
N ASP A 55 -65.67 -17.23 -76.50
CA ASP A 55 -66.60 -16.19 -76.92
C ASP A 55 -66.50 -15.14 -75.80
N ASP A 56 -66.78 -13.90 -76.13
CA ASP A 56 -66.84 -12.76 -75.23
C ASP A 56 -68.05 -12.93 -74.29
N ALA A 57 -67.87 -13.68 -73.21
CA ALA A 57 -68.83 -13.78 -72.13
C ALA A 57 -68.10 -13.50 -70.81
N THR A 58 -68.18 -12.25 -70.39
CA THR A 58 -68.00 -11.85 -68.99
C THR A 58 -68.94 -12.70 -68.10
N ASP A 59 -68.41 -13.30 -67.03
CA ASP A 59 -69.09 -14.09 -65.99
C ASP A 59 -69.46 -15.56 -66.32
N ASN A 60 -68.48 -16.47 -66.41
CA ASN A 60 -68.80 -17.91 -66.38
C ASN A 60 -69.04 -18.40 -64.94
N ILE A 61 -70.24 -18.95 -64.70
CA ILE A 61 -70.61 -19.59 -63.44
C ILE A 61 -70.45 -21.11 -63.55
N SER A 62 -69.54 -21.69 -62.78
CA SER A 62 -69.31 -23.13 -62.61
C SER A 62 -69.96 -23.64 -61.33
N THR A 63 -70.94 -24.55 -61.41
CA THR A 63 -71.62 -25.12 -60.23
C THR A 63 -71.17 -26.56 -59.96
N ILE A 64 -70.64 -26.82 -58.76
CA ILE A 64 -70.43 -28.18 -58.22
C ILE A 64 -71.68 -28.57 -57.45
N VAL A 65 -72.47 -29.50 -57.97
CA VAL A 65 -73.73 -29.93 -57.36
C VAL A 65 -73.48 -30.79 -56.12
N ALA A 66 -74.47 -30.91 -55.25
CA ALA A 66 -74.35 -31.73 -54.03
C ALA A 66 -74.01 -33.20 -54.36
N GLY A 67 -72.98 -33.72 -53.69
CA GLY A 67 -72.47 -35.09 -53.88
C GLY A 67 -71.34 -35.22 -54.91
N ASP A 68 -71.13 -34.20 -55.76
CA ASP A 68 -70.03 -34.18 -56.73
C ASP A 68 -68.73 -33.68 -56.10
N VAL A 69 -67.60 -34.11 -56.66
CA VAL A 69 -66.26 -33.66 -56.28
C VAL A 69 -65.56 -33.03 -57.49
N ALA A 70 -65.16 -31.77 -57.38
CA ALA A 70 -64.24 -31.13 -58.32
C ALA A 70 -62.85 -31.02 -57.68
N SER A 71 -61.79 -31.15 -58.48
CA SER A 71 -60.41 -31.05 -57.98
C SER A 71 -59.51 -30.29 -58.93
N ASN A 72 -58.53 -29.57 -58.38
CA ASN A 72 -57.51 -28.81 -59.12
C ASN A 72 -58.11 -27.77 -60.09
N THR A 73 -59.23 -27.15 -59.71
CA THR A 73 -59.86 -26.09 -60.50
C THR A 73 -59.09 -24.77 -60.36
N VAL A 74 -58.92 -24.03 -61.45
CA VAL A 74 -58.36 -22.67 -61.42
C VAL A 74 -59.46 -21.69 -61.82
N ILE A 75 -59.76 -20.71 -60.97
CA ILE A 75 -60.77 -19.67 -61.19
C ILE A 75 -60.04 -18.35 -61.50
N SER A 76 -60.35 -17.70 -62.61
CA SER A 76 -59.67 -16.49 -63.10
C SER A 76 -60.63 -15.66 -63.97
N ASN A 77 -60.24 -14.45 -64.40
CA ASN A 77 -61.03 -13.61 -65.32
C ASN A 77 -62.48 -13.29 -64.85
N HIS A 78 -62.69 -13.03 -63.57
CA HIS A 78 -64.02 -12.84 -62.95
C HIS A 78 -64.95 -14.06 -62.99
N ASP A 79 -64.46 -15.26 -63.34
CA ASP A 79 -65.25 -16.48 -63.25
C ASP A 79 -65.72 -16.76 -61.80
N THR A 80 -66.89 -17.39 -61.67
CA THR A 80 -67.51 -17.76 -60.39
C THR A 80 -67.60 -19.28 -60.27
N GLN A 81 -67.27 -19.84 -59.10
CA GLN A 81 -67.55 -21.23 -58.76
C GLN A 81 -68.52 -21.33 -57.58
N LEU A 82 -69.71 -21.89 -57.80
CA LEU A 82 -70.68 -22.19 -56.74
C LEU A 82 -70.48 -23.64 -56.26
N VAL A 83 -70.21 -23.85 -54.96
CA VAL A 83 -69.89 -25.17 -54.41
C VAL A 83 -71.01 -25.66 -53.48
N PHE A 84 -71.86 -26.57 -53.95
CA PHE A 84 -72.82 -27.33 -53.13
C PHE A 84 -72.32 -28.75 -52.79
N GLY A 85 -71.34 -29.27 -53.55
CA GLY A 85 -70.64 -30.56 -53.32
C GLY A 85 -69.28 -30.38 -52.63
N THR A 86 -68.23 -31.01 -53.13
CA THR A 86 -66.85 -30.87 -52.60
C THR A 86 -65.90 -30.30 -53.65
N ALA A 87 -65.13 -29.28 -53.30
CA ALA A 87 -64.04 -28.73 -54.11
C ALA A 87 -62.70 -28.99 -53.42
N ASN A 88 -61.74 -29.63 -54.09
CA ASN A 88 -60.40 -29.87 -53.54
C ASN A 88 -59.33 -29.15 -54.37
N ASN A 89 -58.33 -28.56 -53.72
CA ASN A 89 -57.17 -27.96 -54.38
C ASN A 89 -57.54 -26.86 -55.39
N THR A 90 -58.58 -26.07 -55.11
CA THR A 90 -58.97 -24.95 -55.98
C THR A 90 -57.94 -23.83 -55.87
N VAL A 91 -57.55 -23.23 -56.98
CA VAL A 91 -56.74 -22.00 -57.05
C VAL A 91 -57.62 -20.84 -57.52
N ILE A 92 -57.69 -19.76 -56.75
CA ILE A 92 -58.54 -18.60 -57.03
C ILE A 92 -57.66 -17.38 -57.30
N ASN A 93 -57.80 -16.75 -58.47
CA ASN A 93 -57.05 -15.55 -58.87
C ASN A 93 -57.97 -14.35 -59.22
N THR A 94 -59.25 -14.40 -58.85
CA THR A 94 -60.27 -13.37 -59.12
C THR A 94 -61.36 -13.37 -58.05
N GLY A 95 -62.11 -12.28 -57.92
CA GLY A 95 -63.22 -12.15 -56.96
C GLY A 95 -63.17 -10.93 -56.04
N GLN A 96 -62.19 -10.04 -56.15
CA GLN A 96 -62.17 -8.76 -55.42
C GLN A 96 -62.26 -7.55 -56.35
N GLU A 97 -63.26 -7.52 -57.23
CA GLU A 97 -63.41 -6.46 -58.23
C GLU A 97 -63.79 -5.08 -57.63
N TYR A 98 -64.50 -5.10 -56.51
CA TYR A 98 -64.98 -3.91 -55.79
C TYR A 98 -64.18 -3.63 -54.52
N GLY A 99 -63.11 -4.40 -54.28
CA GLY A 99 -62.22 -4.26 -53.13
C GLY A 99 -62.48 -5.31 -52.04
N ASP A 100 -61.78 -5.13 -50.93
CA ASP A 100 -61.83 -6.02 -49.78
C ASP A 100 -63.24 -6.08 -49.16
N ASP A 101 -63.76 -7.29 -48.99
CA ASP A 101 -65.01 -7.58 -48.26
C ASP A 101 -66.27 -6.83 -48.75
N ASP A 102 -66.35 -6.54 -50.06
CA ASP A 102 -67.53 -5.91 -50.67
C ASP A 102 -68.55 -6.96 -51.16
N ASP A 103 -69.83 -6.79 -50.81
CA ASP A 103 -70.93 -7.68 -51.21
C ASP A 103 -71.21 -7.66 -52.74
N ALA A 104 -70.72 -6.65 -53.47
CA ALA A 104 -70.82 -6.57 -54.92
C ALA A 104 -69.81 -7.48 -55.65
N ASN A 105 -68.82 -8.01 -54.95
CA ASN A 105 -67.87 -8.98 -55.49
C ASN A 105 -68.62 -10.26 -55.91
N SER A 106 -68.43 -10.68 -57.16
CA SER A 106 -69.18 -11.81 -57.75
C SER A 106 -68.30 -12.85 -58.44
N GLY A 107 -67.04 -12.52 -58.74
CA GLY A 107 -66.02 -13.50 -59.14
C GLY A 107 -65.51 -14.31 -57.93
N GLY A 108 -64.85 -15.45 -58.19
CA GLY A 108 -64.22 -16.27 -57.16
C GLY A 108 -65.01 -17.54 -56.79
N GLN A 109 -64.74 -18.12 -55.62
CA GLN A 109 -65.40 -19.35 -55.15
C GLN A 109 -66.40 -19.05 -54.03
N PHE A 110 -67.64 -19.48 -54.18
CA PHE A 110 -68.69 -19.35 -53.16
C PHE A 110 -69.15 -20.72 -52.68
N VAL A 111 -68.76 -21.08 -51.45
CA VAL A 111 -69.13 -22.34 -50.79
C VAL A 111 -70.52 -22.18 -50.20
N GLN A 112 -71.47 -22.90 -50.78
CA GLN A 112 -72.88 -22.84 -50.46
C GLN A 112 -73.22 -23.77 -49.29
N THR A 113 -74.47 -23.71 -48.82
CA THR A 113 -74.97 -24.60 -47.76
C THR A 113 -74.76 -26.08 -48.12
N GLY A 114 -74.11 -26.84 -47.22
CA GLY A 114 -73.76 -28.25 -47.42
C GLY A 114 -72.52 -28.50 -48.28
N GLY A 115 -71.97 -27.45 -48.90
CA GLY A 115 -70.74 -27.51 -49.69
C GLY A 115 -69.49 -27.49 -48.83
N VAL A 116 -68.42 -28.12 -49.35
CA VAL A 116 -67.12 -28.23 -48.70
C VAL A 116 -66.00 -27.82 -49.67
N ALA A 117 -65.12 -26.92 -49.26
CA ALA A 117 -63.91 -26.57 -50.00
C ALA A 117 -62.65 -26.92 -49.19
N ASN A 118 -61.80 -27.83 -49.69
CA ASN A 118 -60.59 -28.26 -49.01
C ASN A 118 -59.34 -27.79 -49.78
N GLN A 119 -58.30 -27.38 -49.05
CA GLN A 119 -56.98 -27.03 -49.59
C GLN A 119 -57.05 -25.95 -50.69
N THR A 120 -57.90 -24.94 -50.48
CA THR A 120 -58.04 -23.85 -51.45
C THR A 120 -56.86 -22.89 -51.34
N THR A 121 -56.26 -22.48 -52.46
CA THR A 121 -55.25 -21.42 -52.51
C THR A 121 -55.85 -20.17 -53.16
N ILE A 122 -55.89 -19.06 -52.43
CA ILE A 122 -56.39 -17.78 -52.90
C ILE A 122 -55.20 -16.85 -53.14
N ASN A 123 -55.00 -16.43 -54.38
CA ASN A 123 -53.95 -15.48 -54.76
C ASN A 123 -54.51 -14.08 -54.95
N ALA A 124 -53.64 -13.10 -55.22
CA ALA A 124 -54.00 -11.69 -55.38
C ALA A 124 -55.27 -11.46 -56.22
N ASN A 125 -56.16 -10.60 -55.72
CA ASN A 125 -57.51 -10.31 -56.20
C ASN A 125 -58.51 -11.49 -56.12
N GLY A 126 -58.12 -12.62 -55.53
CA GLY A 126 -58.97 -13.78 -55.34
C GLY A 126 -59.90 -13.64 -54.13
N LEU A 127 -61.13 -14.16 -54.26
CA LEU A 127 -62.09 -14.25 -53.15
C LEU A 127 -62.65 -15.66 -52.97
N GLN A 128 -62.66 -16.13 -51.72
CA GLN A 128 -63.48 -17.27 -51.30
C GLN A 128 -64.57 -16.79 -50.34
N GLY A 129 -65.83 -16.87 -50.76
CA GLY A 129 -67.00 -16.66 -49.90
C GLY A 129 -67.48 -18.00 -49.31
N VAL A 130 -67.33 -18.21 -48.01
CA VAL A 130 -67.90 -19.35 -47.29
C VAL A 130 -69.25 -18.92 -46.72
N LEU A 131 -70.34 -19.22 -47.43
CA LEU A 131 -71.68 -18.78 -47.06
C LEU A 131 -72.26 -19.59 -45.89
N THR A 132 -73.38 -19.15 -45.34
CA THR A 132 -74.06 -19.83 -44.22
C THR A 132 -74.33 -21.31 -44.53
N GLY A 133 -73.84 -22.18 -43.65
CA GLY A 133 -73.94 -23.63 -43.79
C GLY A 133 -72.93 -24.28 -44.75
N GLY A 134 -72.03 -23.51 -45.38
CA GLY A 134 -70.87 -24.01 -46.11
C GLY A 134 -69.65 -24.19 -45.21
N SER A 135 -68.68 -25.00 -45.65
CA SER A 135 -67.44 -25.29 -44.90
C SER A 135 -66.19 -25.18 -45.77
N ALA A 136 -65.14 -24.54 -45.27
CA ALA A 136 -63.82 -24.53 -45.88
C ALA A 136 -62.76 -25.09 -44.92
N THR A 137 -61.82 -25.90 -45.41
CA THR A 137 -60.70 -26.41 -44.62
C THR A 137 -59.37 -26.19 -45.34
N ASP A 138 -58.33 -25.90 -44.55
CA ASP A 138 -56.94 -25.81 -45.02
C ASP A 138 -56.75 -24.77 -46.15
N THR A 139 -57.53 -23.69 -46.13
CA THR A 139 -57.42 -22.59 -47.09
C THR A 139 -56.13 -21.79 -46.84
N THR A 140 -55.35 -21.53 -47.89
CA THR A 140 -54.23 -20.58 -47.86
C THR A 140 -54.62 -19.30 -48.59
N VAL A 141 -54.54 -18.15 -47.90
CA VAL A 141 -54.87 -16.82 -48.43
C VAL A 141 -53.58 -16.01 -48.55
N ASN A 142 -53.18 -15.68 -49.77
CA ASN A 142 -51.94 -14.93 -50.05
C ASN A 142 -52.19 -13.42 -50.16
N SER A 143 -51.10 -12.67 -50.32
CA SER A 143 -51.13 -11.20 -50.43
C SER A 143 -52.15 -10.67 -51.44
N GLY A 144 -52.98 -9.72 -50.98
CA GLY A 144 -54.03 -9.08 -51.78
C GLY A 144 -55.23 -9.97 -52.08
N ALA A 145 -55.42 -11.05 -51.33
CA ALA A 145 -56.53 -12.00 -51.47
C ALA A 145 -57.39 -12.04 -50.19
N GLY A 146 -58.63 -12.50 -50.33
CA GLY A 146 -59.59 -12.49 -49.24
C GLY A 146 -60.40 -13.77 -49.07
N GLN A 147 -60.76 -14.07 -47.83
CA GLN A 147 -61.76 -15.07 -47.47
C GLN A 147 -62.87 -14.43 -46.62
N SER A 148 -64.10 -14.43 -47.12
CA SER A 148 -65.29 -13.95 -46.40
C SER A 148 -66.05 -15.14 -45.83
N VAL A 149 -66.19 -15.22 -44.50
CA VAL A 149 -66.73 -16.38 -43.79
C VAL A 149 -68.02 -16.03 -43.07
N HIS A 150 -69.15 -16.51 -43.60
CA HIS A 150 -70.48 -16.54 -42.97
C HIS A 150 -70.85 -17.96 -42.48
N GLY A 151 -70.16 -19.00 -42.96
CA GLY A 151 -70.29 -20.40 -42.56
C GLY A 151 -69.20 -20.83 -41.58
N GLN A 152 -68.49 -21.93 -41.90
CA GLN A 152 -67.38 -22.44 -41.09
C GLN A 152 -66.06 -22.51 -41.87
N ALA A 153 -64.96 -22.03 -41.29
CA ALA A 153 -63.63 -22.26 -41.85
C ALA A 153 -62.67 -22.86 -40.82
N THR A 154 -61.89 -23.87 -41.19
CA THR A 154 -60.89 -24.50 -40.31
C THR A 154 -59.49 -24.45 -40.94
N ASN A 155 -58.47 -24.26 -40.10
CA ASN A 155 -57.06 -24.25 -40.48
C ASN A 155 -56.71 -23.28 -41.63
N THR A 156 -57.33 -22.09 -41.65
CA THR A 156 -56.99 -21.08 -42.66
C THR A 156 -55.62 -20.47 -42.36
N VAL A 157 -54.76 -20.35 -43.36
CA VAL A 157 -53.43 -19.70 -43.24
C VAL A 157 -53.42 -18.38 -44.01
N LEU A 158 -53.12 -17.28 -43.34
CA LEU A 158 -53.08 -15.93 -43.91
C LEU A 158 -51.63 -15.48 -44.12
N ASN A 159 -51.15 -15.50 -45.36
CA ASN A 159 -49.82 -15.03 -45.77
C ASN A 159 -49.93 -13.65 -46.45
N SER A 160 -50.12 -12.61 -45.62
CA SER A 160 -50.45 -11.25 -46.08
C SER A 160 -51.82 -11.08 -46.74
N GLY A 161 -52.68 -12.09 -46.67
CA GLY A 161 -54.08 -12.04 -47.09
C GLY A 161 -55.03 -11.75 -45.92
N ALA A 162 -56.31 -11.58 -46.22
CA ALA A 162 -57.33 -11.21 -45.24
C ALA A 162 -58.42 -12.28 -45.04
N GLN A 163 -58.88 -12.45 -43.80
CA GLN A 163 -60.06 -13.22 -43.45
C GLN A 163 -61.07 -12.34 -42.70
N TRP A 164 -62.28 -12.21 -43.26
CA TRP A 164 -63.39 -11.50 -42.63
C TRP A 164 -64.41 -12.51 -42.13
N VAL A 165 -64.64 -12.55 -40.82
CA VAL A 165 -65.62 -13.44 -40.20
C VAL A 165 -66.87 -12.63 -39.88
N HIS A 166 -67.97 -12.96 -40.54
CA HIS A 166 -69.23 -12.24 -40.48
C HIS A 166 -70.14 -12.82 -39.40
N ILE A 167 -71.25 -12.14 -39.14
CA ILE A 167 -72.26 -12.57 -38.17
C ILE A 167 -72.71 -14.02 -38.42
N GLY A 168 -72.67 -14.84 -37.37
CA GLY A 168 -72.98 -16.28 -37.47
C GLY A 168 -71.87 -17.16 -38.07
N GLY A 169 -70.81 -16.56 -38.61
CA GLY A 169 -69.62 -17.25 -39.08
C GLY A 169 -68.73 -17.73 -37.93
N SER A 170 -68.06 -18.86 -38.13
CA SER A 170 -67.16 -19.47 -37.15
C SER A 170 -65.86 -19.92 -37.80
N VAL A 171 -64.73 -19.58 -37.19
CA VAL A 171 -63.41 -20.02 -37.65
C VAL A 171 -62.63 -20.71 -36.54
N PHE A 172 -61.90 -21.78 -36.89
CA PHE A 172 -61.09 -22.55 -35.96
C PHE A 172 -59.67 -22.76 -36.50
N GLY A 173 -58.65 -22.44 -35.70
CA GLY A 173 -57.25 -22.70 -36.04
C GLY A 173 -56.69 -21.81 -37.15
N THR A 174 -57.18 -20.58 -37.30
CA THR A 174 -56.59 -19.62 -38.25
C THR A 174 -55.16 -19.28 -37.83
N VAL A 175 -54.20 -19.31 -38.76
CA VAL A 175 -52.81 -18.88 -38.54
C VAL A 175 -52.54 -17.60 -39.34
N ILE A 176 -52.22 -16.52 -38.64
CA ILE A 176 -51.93 -15.21 -39.21
C ILE A 176 -50.42 -14.99 -39.26
N ASN A 177 -49.84 -15.04 -40.47
CA ASN A 177 -48.43 -14.78 -40.71
C ASN A 177 -48.19 -13.31 -41.10
N GLU A 178 -46.93 -12.94 -41.39
CA GLU A 178 -46.49 -11.56 -41.68
C GLU A 178 -47.43 -10.83 -42.65
N GLY A 179 -47.94 -9.67 -42.21
CA GLY A 179 -48.88 -8.82 -42.94
C GLY A 179 -50.31 -9.37 -43.12
N GLY A 180 -50.62 -10.56 -42.59
CA GLY A 180 -51.96 -11.15 -42.65
C GLY A 180 -52.93 -10.44 -41.72
N TYR A 181 -54.22 -10.47 -42.04
CA TYR A 181 -55.26 -9.74 -41.29
C TYR A 181 -56.51 -10.60 -41.06
N GLN A 182 -56.95 -10.71 -39.81
CA GLN A 182 -58.23 -11.34 -39.47
C GLN A 182 -59.15 -10.31 -38.79
N LEU A 183 -60.34 -10.11 -39.36
CA LEU A 183 -61.40 -9.30 -38.76
C LEU A 183 -62.55 -10.21 -38.29
N VAL A 184 -62.75 -10.30 -36.98
CA VAL A 184 -63.88 -11.00 -36.36
C VAL A 184 -64.99 -9.98 -36.07
N LYS A 185 -66.01 -9.89 -36.92
CA LYS A 185 -67.10 -8.91 -36.78
C LYS A 185 -68.04 -9.24 -35.61
N ALA A 186 -68.85 -8.27 -35.22
CA ALA A 186 -69.86 -8.46 -34.17
C ALA A 186 -70.77 -9.67 -34.46
N GLY A 187 -70.93 -10.56 -33.47
CA GLY A 187 -71.70 -11.80 -33.60
C GLY A 187 -70.99 -12.95 -34.33
N ALA A 188 -69.72 -12.78 -34.70
CA ALA A 188 -68.86 -13.83 -35.23
C ALA A 188 -67.99 -14.48 -34.13
N GLN A 189 -67.47 -15.68 -34.40
CA GLN A 189 -66.61 -16.41 -33.47
C GLN A 189 -65.30 -16.88 -34.14
N ALA A 190 -64.18 -16.65 -33.45
CA ALA A 190 -62.88 -17.23 -33.79
C ALA A 190 -62.32 -18.01 -32.60
N SER A 191 -61.78 -19.20 -32.84
CA SER A 191 -61.19 -20.04 -31.79
C SER A 191 -59.85 -20.60 -32.24
N GLY A 192 -58.86 -20.62 -31.33
CA GLY A 192 -57.54 -21.19 -31.61
C GLY A 192 -56.74 -20.41 -32.66
N THR A 193 -57.00 -19.11 -32.84
CA THR A 193 -56.21 -18.27 -33.76
C THR A 193 -54.77 -18.14 -33.25
N VAL A 194 -53.78 -18.32 -34.13
CA VAL A 194 -52.37 -18.03 -33.86
C VAL A 194 -51.97 -16.75 -34.60
N VAL A 195 -51.48 -15.74 -33.87
CA VAL A 195 -51.15 -14.42 -34.41
C VAL A 195 -49.63 -14.18 -34.36
N ASN A 196 -49.00 -13.97 -35.51
CA ASN A 196 -47.55 -13.76 -35.64
C ASN A 196 -47.16 -12.39 -36.25
N THR A 197 -48.12 -11.47 -36.43
CA THR A 197 -47.92 -10.12 -36.99
C THR A 197 -48.85 -9.09 -36.34
N GLY A 198 -48.57 -7.81 -36.57
CA GLY A 198 -49.45 -6.71 -36.15
C GLY A 198 -48.97 -5.90 -34.94
N ALA A 199 -47.82 -6.18 -34.32
CA ALA A 199 -47.31 -5.38 -33.18
C ALA A 199 -46.56 -4.09 -33.59
N GLN A 200 -46.35 -3.86 -34.89
CA GLN A 200 -45.56 -2.71 -35.37
C GLN A 200 -46.18 -1.38 -34.93
N GLY A 201 -45.37 -0.42 -34.46
CA GLY A 201 -45.86 0.91 -34.04
C GLY A 201 -46.36 1.01 -32.60
N GLY A 202 -46.38 -0.09 -31.84
CA GLY A 202 -46.73 -0.11 -30.42
C GLY A 202 -48.24 -0.23 -30.15
N PRO A 203 -48.64 -0.17 -28.86
CA PRO A 203 -49.98 -0.58 -28.42
C PRO A 203 -51.11 0.36 -28.80
N ASP A 204 -50.80 1.61 -29.17
CA ASP A 204 -51.75 2.63 -29.61
C ASP A 204 -51.78 2.79 -31.15
N ALA A 205 -51.02 1.97 -31.90
CA ALA A 205 -51.02 2.04 -33.35
C ALA A 205 -52.36 1.52 -33.92
N GLU A 206 -52.84 2.11 -35.02
CA GLU A 206 -53.88 1.50 -35.84
C GLU A 206 -53.22 0.64 -36.91
N ASN A 207 -53.20 -0.68 -36.71
CA ASN A 207 -52.56 -1.61 -37.62
C ASN A 207 -53.58 -2.28 -38.53
N SER A 208 -53.18 -2.52 -39.78
CA SER A 208 -53.99 -3.18 -40.81
C SER A 208 -53.62 -4.66 -40.98
N ASP A 209 -52.84 -5.20 -40.04
CA ASP A 209 -52.42 -6.59 -39.93
C ASP A 209 -52.59 -7.09 -38.48
N GLY A 210 -52.58 -8.41 -38.27
CA GLY A 210 -52.89 -9.05 -36.99
C GLY A 210 -54.36 -9.44 -36.86
N MET A 211 -54.87 -9.51 -35.63
CA MET A 211 -56.26 -9.92 -35.34
C MET A 211 -57.05 -8.75 -34.75
N PHE A 212 -58.17 -8.39 -35.37
CA PHE A 212 -59.12 -7.40 -34.88
C PHE A 212 -60.44 -8.07 -34.47
N VAL A 213 -60.89 -7.85 -33.23
CA VAL A 213 -62.00 -8.58 -32.62
C VAL A 213 -63.11 -7.61 -32.19
N ALA A 214 -64.19 -7.56 -32.96
CA ALA A 214 -65.46 -6.94 -32.58
C ALA A 214 -66.54 -7.97 -32.16
N GLY A 215 -66.31 -9.25 -32.46
CA GLY A 215 -67.13 -10.39 -32.00
C GLY A 215 -66.51 -11.10 -30.79
N THR A 216 -66.40 -12.43 -30.86
CA THR A 216 -65.78 -13.25 -29.81
C THR A 216 -64.57 -14.01 -30.33
N ALA A 217 -63.46 -13.92 -29.59
CA ALA A 217 -62.25 -14.71 -29.80
C ALA A 217 -61.96 -15.59 -28.58
N THR A 218 -61.70 -16.88 -28.77
CA THR A 218 -61.28 -17.79 -27.68
C THR A 218 -59.94 -18.43 -28.00
N ASP A 219 -59.16 -18.70 -26.96
CA ASP A 219 -57.93 -19.51 -27.05
C ASP A 219 -56.92 -18.97 -28.10
N THR A 220 -56.87 -17.64 -28.22
CA THR A 220 -55.93 -16.97 -29.14
C THR A 220 -54.52 -17.10 -28.58
N THR A 221 -53.56 -17.52 -29.41
CA THR A 221 -52.14 -17.47 -29.08
C THR A 221 -51.47 -16.33 -29.84
N ILE A 222 -50.91 -15.38 -29.12
CA ILE A 222 -50.19 -14.24 -29.67
C ILE A 222 -48.69 -14.50 -29.48
N ASN A 223 -47.98 -14.72 -30.57
CA ASN A 223 -46.53 -14.91 -30.56
C ASN A 223 -45.80 -13.56 -30.70
N ALA A 224 -44.47 -13.58 -30.67
CA ALA A 224 -43.64 -12.40 -30.88
C ALA A 224 -44.05 -11.63 -32.15
N ASN A 225 -44.20 -10.31 -32.02
CA ASN A 225 -44.71 -9.39 -33.04
C ASN A 225 -46.19 -9.58 -33.43
N GLY A 226 -46.89 -10.51 -32.81
CA GLY A 226 -48.33 -10.69 -32.96
C GLY A 226 -49.11 -9.62 -32.20
N ARG A 227 -50.23 -9.17 -32.76
CA ARG A 227 -51.17 -8.30 -32.04
C ARG A 227 -52.62 -8.70 -32.19
N GLN A 228 -53.33 -8.70 -31.06
CA GLN A 228 -54.79 -8.76 -31.01
C GLN A 228 -55.35 -7.42 -30.53
N ILE A 229 -56.26 -6.83 -31.29
CA ILE A 229 -57.02 -5.64 -30.88
C ILE A 229 -58.45 -6.08 -30.59
N ILE A 230 -58.89 -5.93 -29.34
CA ILE A 230 -60.26 -6.19 -28.91
C ILE A 230 -61.00 -4.85 -28.95
N ALA A 231 -61.86 -4.67 -29.94
CA ALA A 231 -62.63 -3.45 -30.11
C ALA A 231 -63.67 -3.28 -28.99
N ALA A 232 -64.23 -2.07 -28.87
CA ALA A 232 -65.36 -1.83 -27.98
C ALA A 232 -66.53 -2.79 -28.30
N GLY A 233 -67.03 -3.50 -27.29
CA GLY A 233 -68.06 -4.54 -27.42
C GLY A 233 -67.54 -5.93 -27.84
N GLY A 234 -66.27 -6.05 -28.22
CA GLY A 234 -65.61 -7.33 -28.45
C GLY A 234 -65.23 -8.05 -27.16
N LEU A 235 -65.11 -9.39 -27.25
CA LEU A 235 -64.72 -10.27 -26.14
C LEU A 235 -63.58 -11.20 -26.56
N ALA A 236 -62.48 -11.20 -25.83
CA ALA A 236 -61.47 -12.26 -25.90
C ALA A 236 -61.44 -13.07 -24.60
N THR A 237 -61.35 -14.38 -24.72
CA THR A 237 -61.23 -15.30 -23.58
C THR A 237 -60.03 -16.22 -23.74
N SER A 238 -59.35 -16.54 -22.64
CA SER A 238 -58.24 -17.51 -22.62
C SER A 238 -57.11 -17.18 -23.60
N THR A 239 -56.82 -15.88 -23.79
CA THR A 239 -55.72 -15.47 -24.68
C THR A 239 -54.38 -15.72 -24.01
N VAL A 240 -53.44 -16.34 -24.72
CA VAL A 240 -52.07 -16.54 -24.28
C VAL A 240 -51.15 -15.62 -25.07
N ILE A 241 -50.42 -14.75 -24.37
CA ILE A 241 -49.51 -13.78 -24.98
C ILE A 241 -48.09 -14.15 -24.62
N LYS A 242 -47.31 -14.57 -25.62
CA LYS A 242 -45.89 -14.90 -25.46
C LYS A 242 -45.03 -13.63 -25.50
N ALA A 243 -43.74 -13.78 -25.19
CA ALA A 243 -42.75 -12.72 -25.28
C ALA A 243 -42.87 -11.90 -26.57
N ASP A 244 -42.87 -10.57 -26.42
CA ASP A 244 -43.01 -9.58 -27.50
C ASP A 244 -44.34 -9.63 -28.29
N GLY A 245 -45.36 -10.32 -27.77
CA GLY A 245 -46.74 -10.25 -28.28
C GLY A 245 -47.56 -9.18 -27.55
N ASP A 246 -48.56 -8.62 -28.23
CA ASP A 246 -49.39 -7.52 -27.73
C ASP A 246 -50.90 -7.83 -27.78
N GLN A 247 -51.63 -7.48 -26.72
CA GLN A 247 -53.10 -7.38 -26.73
C GLN A 247 -53.54 -5.97 -26.33
N SER A 248 -54.23 -5.28 -27.25
CA SER A 248 -54.86 -3.97 -27.00
C SER A 248 -56.34 -4.17 -26.70
N VAL A 249 -56.76 -3.93 -25.46
CA VAL A 249 -58.12 -4.16 -24.96
C VAL A 249 -58.90 -2.85 -24.91
N HIS A 250 -59.86 -2.66 -25.83
CA HIS A 250 -60.90 -1.62 -25.77
C HIS A 250 -62.28 -2.18 -25.39
N GLY A 251 -62.45 -3.50 -25.40
CA GLY A 251 -63.66 -4.22 -24.98
C GLY A 251 -63.45 -4.98 -23.68
N SER A 252 -63.59 -6.31 -23.71
CA SER A 252 -63.37 -7.19 -22.56
C SER A 252 -62.37 -8.30 -22.88
N ALA A 253 -61.42 -8.52 -21.98
CA ALA A 253 -60.50 -9.65 -21.99
C ALA A 253 -60.67 -10.46 -20.69
N ILE A 254 -60.86 -11.77 -20.79
CA ILE A 254 -61.06 -12.65 -19.63
C ILE A 254 -60.03 -13.79 -19.65
N ASN A 255 -59.41 -14.07 -18.51
CA ASN A 255 -58.41 -15.15 -18.34
C ASN A 255 -57.23 -15.04 -19.30
N THR A 256 -56.68 -13.84 -19.46
CA THR A 256 -55.48 -13.65 -20.29
C THR A 256 -54.24 -14.12 -19.53
N LEU A 257 -53.39 -14.93 -20.15
CA LEU A 257 -52.10 -15.37 -19.62
C LEU A 257 -50.97 -14.64 -20.34
N LEU A 258 -50.19 -13.86 -19.59
CA LEU A 258 -48.99 -13.18 -20.10
C LEU A 258 -47.76 -14.02 -19.75
N GLU A 259 -47.10 -14.58 -20.76
CA GLU A 259 -45.81 -15.28 -20.65
C GLU A 259 -44.73 -14.44 -21.35
N GLY A 260 -44.41 -13.29 -20.75
CA GLY A 260 -43.47 -12.30 -21.31
C GLY A 260 -44.09 -11.28 -22.28
N GLY A 261 -45.38 -11.41 -22.59
CA GLY A 261 -46.12 -10.50 -23.47
C GLY A 261 -46.80 -9.34 -22.75
N PHE A 262 -47.43 -8.46 -23.53
CA PHE A 262 -48.02 -7.21 -23.07
C PHE A 262 -49.53 -7.18 -23.23
N GLN A 263 -50.25 -6.68 -22.22
CA GLN A 263 -51.67 -6.36 -22.30
C GLN A 263 -51.90 -4.89 -21.93
N TYR A 264 -52.55 -4.14 -22.82
CA TYR A 264 -52.90 -2.74 -22.62
C TYR A 264 -54.40 -2.62 -22.49
N VAL A 265 -54.90 -2.22 -21.32
CA VAL A 265 -56.33 -2.02 -21.06
C VAL A 265 -56.65 -0.54 -21.19
N HIS A 266 -57.45 -0.18 -22.20
CA HIS A 266 -57.75 1.20 -22.57
C HIS A 266 -59.02 1.72 -21.89
N GLU A 267 -59.31 3.01 -22.08
CA GLU A 267 -60.47 3.70 -21.50
C GLU A 267 -61.78 2.94 -21.74
N GLY A 268 -62.53 2.69 -20.66
CA GLY A 268 -63.82 1.98 -20.68
C GLY A 268 -63.72 0.46 -20.83
N ALA A 269 -62.52 -0.10 -20.97
CA ALA A 269 -62.30 -1.53 -21.12
C ALA A 269 -62.11 -2.26 -19.79
N SER A 270 -62.30 -3.58 -19.81
CA SER A 270 -62.14 -4.46 -18.63
C SER A 270 -61.24 -5.67 -18.94
N ALA A 271 -60.31 -5.95 -18.04
CA ALA A 271 -59.53 -7.18 -18.04
C ALA A 271 -59.77 -7.95 -16.72
N GLU A 272 -60.29 -9.17 -16.82
CA GLU A 272 -60.65 -10.00 -15.66
C GLU A 272 -59.81 -11.28 -15.63
N GLY A 273 -59.28 -11.65 -14.46
CA GLY A 273 -58.56 -12.92 -14.27
C GLY A 273 -57.22 -13.00 -15.03
N THR A 274 -56.55 -11.85 -15.21
CA THR A 274 -55.25 -11.84 -15.92
C THR A 274 -54.16 -12.47 -15.04
N VAL A 275 -53.41 -13.40 -15.60
CA VAL A 275 -52.24 -14.02 -14.94
C VAL A 275 -50.98 -13.52 -15.64
N ILE A 276 -50.11 -12.88 -14.87
CA ILE A 276 -48.85 -12.31 -15.34
C ILE A 276 -47.71 -13.21 -14.88
N SER A 277 -46.95 -13.75 -15.83
CA SER A 277 -45.83 -14.64 -15.58
C SER A 277 -44.62 -14.26 -16.44
N GLN A 278 -43.41 -14.67 -16.02
CA GLN A 278 -42.18 -14.60 -16.82
C GLN A 278 -42.00 -13.29 -17.61
N ASN A 279 -41.89 -12.15 -16.92
CA ASN A 279 -41.70 -10.82 -17.54
C ASN A 279 -42.92 -10.28 -18.30
N GLY A 280 -44.10 -10.85 -18.11
CA GLY A 280 -45.33 -10.29 -18.65
C GLY A 280 -45.65 -8.92 -18.04
N TRP A 281 -46.34 -8.07 -18.80
CA TRP A 281 -46.68 -6.72 -18.34
C TRP A 281 -48.12 -6.33 -18.71
N GLN A 282 -48.91 -5.98 -17.70
CA GLN A 282 -50.24 -5.42 -17.88
C GLN A 282 -50.23 -3.91 -17.58
N VAL A 283 -50.77 -3.10 -18.48
CA VAL A 283 -50.93 -1.65 -18.29
C VAL A 283 -52.41 -1.29 -18.25
N VAL A 284 -52.86 -0.77 -17.11
CA VAL A 284 -54.23 -0.30 -16.87
C VAL A 284 -54.26 1.23 -17.04
N LYS A 285 -54.81 1.69 -18.16
CA LYS A 285 -54.85 3.12 -18.53
C LYS A 285 -56.03 3.85 -17.85
N ASN A 286 -56.11 5.16 -18.08
CA ASN A 286 -57.20 6.01 -17.58
C ASN A 286 -58.58 5.46 -17.96
N GLY A 287 -59.46 5.29 -16.98
CA GLY A 287 -60.83 4.81 -17.18
C GLY A 287 -60.94 3.30 -17.44
N ALA A 288 -59.84 2.56 -17.37
CA ALA A 288 -59.80 1.11 -17.49
C ALA A 288 -59.89 0.43 -16.12
N THR A 289 -60.41 -0.80 -16.10
CA THR A 289 -60.47 -1.63 -14.90
C THR A 289 -59.80 -2.99 -15.14
N ALA A 290 -58.91 -3.40 -14.23
CA ALA A 290 -58.42 -4.76 -14.13
C ALA A 290 -58.89 -5.40 -12.82
N THR A 291 -59.51 -6.58 -12.88
CA THR A 291 -59.99 -7.32 -11.71
C THR A 291 -59.35 -8.69 -11.61
N ASP A 292 -59.08 -9.12 -10.38
CA ASP A 292 -58.58 -10.46 -10.05
C ASP A 292 -57.27 -10.81 -10.80
N THR A 293 -56.34 -9.85 -10.84
CA THR A 293 -55.02 -10.04 -11.48
C THR A 293 -54.09 -10.80 -10.54
N THR A 294 -53.38 -11.81 -11.06
CA THR A 294 -52.34 -12.55 -10.34
C THR A 294 -50.98 -12.29 -11.00
N ILE A 295 -50.00 -11.81 -10.23
CA ILE A 295 -48.64 -11.51 -10.70
C ILE A 295 -47.68 -12.49 -10.03
N LEU A 296 -47.12 -13.42 -10.81
CA LEU A 296 -46.19 -14.43 -10.34
C LEU A 296 -44.74 -13.92 -10.39
N ASN A 297 -43.89 -14.42 -9.49
CA ASN A 297 -42.47 -14.09 -9.50
C ASN A 297 -41.82 -14.50 -10.84
N GLY A 298 -40.99 -13.62 -11.39
CA GLY A 298 -40.25 -13.86 -12.64
C GLY A 298 -38.77 -14.10 -12.37
N THR A 299 -38.09 -14.89 -13.21
CA THR A 299 -36.66 -15.27 -13.05
C THR A 299 -35.66 -14.13 -13.34
N GLY A 300 -36.08 -12.87 -13.20
CA GLY A 300 -35.36 -11.68 -13.65
C GLY A 300 -34.90 -10.82 -12.48
N THR A 301 -33.61 -10.47 -12.47
CA THR A 301 -33.06 -9.45 -11.57
C THR A 301 -33.51 -8.06 -12.00
N GLU A 302 -33.87 -7.20 -11.05
CA GLU A 302 -34.15 -5.78 -11.25
C GLU A 302 -33.03 -5.11 -12.08
N VAL A 303 -33.37 -4.62 -13.28
CA VAL A 303 -32.52 -3.72 -14.07
C VAL A 303 -33.32 -2.43 -14.25
N ALA A 304 -32.69 -1.30 -13.94
CA ALA A 304 -33.22 0.06 -13.79
C ALA A 304 -33.95 0.70 -15.00
N ASN A 305 -34.66 -0.06 -15.82
CA ASN A 305 -35.46 0.42 -16.97
C ASN A 305 -36.79 -0.35 -17.13
N GLY A 306 -37.42 -0.81 -16.04
CA GLY A 306 -38.86 -1.15 -15.99
C GLY A 306 -39.36 -2.43 -16.69
N ASN A 307 -38.56 -3.15 -17.48
CA ASN A 307 -39.08 -4.20 -18.39
C ASN A 307 -38.55 -5.63 -18.14
N SER A 308 -38.11 -5.97 -16.93
CA SER A 308 -37.50 -7.30 -16.67
C SER A 308 -38.13 -8.09 -15.52
N ALA A 309 -39.25 -7.63 -14.96
CA ALA A 309 -40.00 -8.32 -13.92
C ALA A 309 -41.49 -8.41 -14.30
N SER A 310 -42.17 -9.47 -13.88
CA SER A 310 -43.62 -9.61 -14.03
C SER A 310 -44.32 -8.43 -13.34
N SER A 311 -45.08 -7.62 -14.09
CA SER A 311 -45.53 -6.33 -13.60
C SER A 311 -46.97 -5.96 -13.99
N GLN A 312 -47.65 -5.23 -13.12
CA GLN A 312 -48.87 -4.47 -13.45
C GLN A 312 -48.61 -2.98 -13.22
N SER A 313 -48.85 -2.13 -14.22
CA SER A 313 -48.83 -0.68 -14.09
C SER A 313 -50.26 -0.14 -14.07
N VAL A 314 -50.62 0.59 -13.01
CA VAL A 314 -51.92 1.26 -12.86
C VAL A 314 -51.72 2.76 -12.97
N GLN A 315 -52.03 3.31 -14.15
CA GLN A 315 -51.80 4.71 -14.47
C GLN A 315 -52.90 5.63 -13.93
N ALA A 316 -52.69 6.94 -14.01
CA ALA A 316 -53.65 7.95 -13.59
C ALA A 316 -55.07 7.71 -14.14
N GLY A 317 -56.02 7.51 -13.22
CA GLY A 317 -57.43 7.23 -13.54
C GLY A 317 -57.77 5.76 -13.85
N GLY A 318 -56.78 4.85 -13.88
CA GLY A 318 -57.00 3.41 -13.96
C GLY A 318 -57.29 2.78 -12.59
N SER A 319 -57.97 1.62 -12.59
CA SER A 319 -58.35 0.89 -11.37
C SER A 319 -57.93 -0.58 -11.43
N ALA A 320 -57.21 -1.04 -10.42
CA ALA A 320 -56.91 -2.45 -10.20
C ALA A 320 -57.60 -2.94 -8.92
N LEU A 321 -58.37 -4.02 -9.00
CA LEU A 321 -59.13 -4.58 -7.87
C LEU A 321 -58.70 -6.03 -7.63
N ASN A 322 -58.49 -6.41 -6.36
CA ASN A 322 -58.16 -7.78 -5.93
C ASN A 322 -56.89 -8.34 -6.61
N THR A 323 -55.79 -7.58 -6.58
CA THR A 323 -54.52 -8.05 -7.15
C THR A 323 -53.77 -8.95 -6.16
N THR A 324 -53.25 -10.08 -6.60
CA THR A 324 -52.31 -10.92 -5.82
C THR A 324 -50.93 -10.84 -6.46
N ILE A 325 -49.90 -10.54 -5.67
CA ILE A 325 -48.52 -10.32 -6.13
C ILE A 325 -47.59 -11.27 -5.36
N GLY A 326 -46.71 -11.96 -6.08
CA GLY A 326 -45.74 -12.89 -5.51
C GLY A 326 -46.31 -14.26 -5.15
N ASP A 327 -45.43 -15.15 -4.74
CA ASP A 327 -45.77 -16.54 -4.47
C ASP A 327 -46.16 -16.76 -3.01
N ASP A 328 -47.17 -17.59 -2.78
CA ASP A 328 -47.59 -18.06 -1.44
C ASP A 328 -46.67 -19.17 -0.89
N SER A 329 -45.36 -19.05 -1.12
CA SER A 329 -44.41 -20.09 -0.72
C SER A 329 -44.15 -20.08 0.79
N PRO A 330 -44.33 -21.20 1.51
CA PRO A 330 -44.06 -21.29 2.94
C PRO A 330 -42.57 -21.43 3.29
N SER A 331 -41.66 -21.48 2.30
CA SER A 331 -40.27 -21.90 2.49
C SER A 331 -39.35 -20.92 3.23
N GLY A 332 -39.79 -19.69 3.49
CA GLY A 332 -39.01 -18.71 4.27
C GLY A 332 -37.71 -18.24 3.62
N GLU A 333 -37.43 -18.63 2.38
CA GLU A 333 -36.31 -18.10 1.59
C GLU A 333 -36.74 -16.80 0.90
N LEU A 334 -35.97 -15.73 1.10
CA LEU A 334 -36.13 -14.48 0.36
C LEU A 334 -35.82 -14.75 -1.12
N LEU A 335 -36.83 -14.63 -1.97
CA LEU A 335 -36.68 -14.86 -3.41
C LEU A 335 -35.94 -13.68 -4.05
N THR A 336 -34.98 -13.96 -4.93
CA THR A 336 -34.29 -12.94 -5.76
C THR A 336 -35.12 -12.47 -6.95
N ASP A 337 -36.19 -13.20 -7.21
CA ASP A 337 -37.11 -13.07 -8.31
C ASP A 337 -38.31 -12.27 -7.82
N LEU A 338 -38.45 -11.03 -8.29
CA LEU A 338 -39.45 -10.09 -7.79
C LEU A 338 -40.63 -9.93 -8.76
N SER A 339 -41.79 -9.59 -8.22
CA SER A 339 -43.00 -9.22 -8.96
C SER A 339 -43.54 -7.89 -8.46
N TYR A 340 -44.05 -7.05 -9.37
CA TYR A 340 -44.37 -5.66 -9.05
C TYR A 340 -45.81 -5.26 -9.43
N GLN A 341 -46.42 -4.46 -8.57
CA GLN A 341 -47.53 -3.58 -8.95
C GLN A 341 -47.11 -2.12 -8.74
N MET A 342 -47.09 -1.36 -9.82
CA MET A 342 -46.74 0.06 -9.84
C MET A 342 -48.01 0.89 -9.95
N VAL A 343 -48.36 1.63 -8.90
CA VAL A 343 -49.56 2.48 -8.85
C VAL A 343 -49.14 3.94 -9.04
N ASP A 344 -49.18 4.43 -10.28
CA ASP A 344 -48.73 5.78 -10.67
C ASP A 344 -49.92 6.68 -11.05
N GLY A 345 -50.45 7.42 -10.07
CA GLY A 345 -51.68 8.21 -10.22
C GLY A 345 -52.97 7.40 -10.20
N GLY A 346 -52.88 6.07 -10.30
CA GLY A 346 -54.01 5.15 -10.34
C GLY A 346 -54.53 4.73 -8.97
N ARG A 347 -55.47 3.80 -8.95
CA ARG A 347 -56.07 3.25 -7.72
C ARG A 347 -55.98 1.72 -7.69
N ALA A 348 -55.34 1.18 -6.65
CA ALA A 348 -55.31 -0.25 -6.37
C ALA A 348 -56.10 -0.57 -5.08
N GLU A 349 -57.01 -1.55 -5.14
CA GLU A 349 -57.79 -2.00 -3.98
C GLU A 349 -57.57 -3.49 -3.69
N ASN A 350 -57.50 -3.84 -2.41
CA ASN A 350 -57.39 -5.21 -1.89
C ASN A 350 -56.20 -5.98 -2.49
N THR A 351 -55.03 -5.36 -2.51
CA THR A 351 -53.82 -6.01 -3.02
C THR A 351 -53.21 -6.93 -1.95
N THR A 352 -53.03 -8.21 -2.26
CA THR A 352 -52.30 -9.17 -1.40
C THR A 352 -50.87 -9.31 -1.89
N ILE A 353 -49.90 -9.01 -1.03
CA ILE A 353 -48.47 -8.97 -1.37
C ILE A 353 -47.76 -10.09 -0.62
N ASN A 354 -47.35 -11.12 -1.34
CA ASN A 354 -46.69 -12.32 -0.80
C ASN A 354 -45.17 -12.27 -1.01
N ASN A 355 -44.49 -13.38 -0.76
CA ASN A 355 -43.03 -13.48 -0.84
C ASN A 355 -42.51 -13.14 -2.25
N GLY A 356 -41.59 -12.17 -2.33
CA GLY A 356 -41.06 -11.64 -3.60
C GLY A 356 -41.98 -10.61 -4.28
N GLY A 357 -43.16 -10.35 -3.73
CA GLY A 357 -44.08 -9.32 -4.22
C GLY A 357 -43.76 -7.93 -3.67
N VAL A 358 -43.81 -6.93 -4.53
CA VAL A 358 -43.66 -5.52 -4.18
C VAL A 358 -44.81 -4.70 -4.77
N GLN A 359 -45.52 -3.95 -3.93
CA GLN A 359 -46.45 -2.90 -4.39
C GLN A 359 -45.79 -1.54 -4.16
N SER A 360 -45.54 -0.79 -5.22
CA SER A 360 -44.99 0.57 -5.13
C SER A 360 -46.08 1.59 -5.51
N VAL A 361 -46.43 2.45 -4.57
CA VAL A 361 -47.43 3.50 -4.71
C VAL A 361 -46.71 4.83 -4.93
N PHE A 362 -46.69 5.28 -6.18
CA PHE A 362 -45.98 6.47 -6.62
C PHE A 362 -46.85 7.72 -6.50
N ALA A 363 -46.32 8.86 -6.98
CA ALA A 363 -46.97 10.16 -6.91
C ALA A 363 -48.42 10.14 -7.47
N GLY A 364 -49.39 10.49 -6.63
CA GLY A 364 -50.81 10.53 -6.95
C GLY A 364 -51.50 9.16 -6.96
N GLY A 365 -50.76 8.08 -6.78
CA GLY A 365 -51.30 6.73 -6.62
C GLY A 365 -52.01 6.55 -5.28
N THR A 366 -53.02 5.70 -5.24
CA THR A 366 -53.74 5.33 -4.02
C THR A 366 -53.87 3.81 -3.89
N ALA A 367 -53.34 3.24 -2.81
CA ALA A 367 -53.60 1.85 -2.43
C ALA A 367 -54.58 1.77 -1.25
N ILE A 368 -55.61 0.92 -1.32
CA ILE A 368 -56.56 0.71 -0.23
C ILE A 368 -56.71 -0.78 0.10
N GLY A 369 -56.61 -1.14 1.37
CA GLY A 369 -56.85 -2.52 1.81
C GLY A 369 -55.72 -3.49 1.47
N SER A 370 -54.49 -3.00 1.28
CA SER A 370 -53.34 -3.87 0.99
C SER A 370 -52.97 -4.73 2.20
N VAL A 371 -52.67 -6.01 1.96
CA VAL A 371 -52.20 -6.98 2.95
C VAL A 371 -50.77 -7.40 2.59
N VAL A 372 -49.82 -7.08 3.45
CA VAL A 372 -48.39 -7.37 3.27
C VAL A 372 -48.03 -8.62 4.07
N ASN A 373 -47.89 -9.75 3.40
CA ASN A 373 -47.51 -11.03 4.00
C ASN A 373 -46.00 -11.19 4.12
N ARG A 374 -45.55 -12.30 4.70
CA ARG A 374 -44.12 -12.66 4.85
C ARG A 374 -43.36 -12.48 3.52
N GLY A 375 -42.28 -11.71 3.56
CA GLY A 375 -41.41 -11.47 2.41
C GLY A 375 -42.01 -10.56 1.34
N GLY A 376 -43.22 -10.04 1.56
CA GLY A 376 -43.84 -9.00 0.75
C GLY A 376 -43.47 -7.61 1.24
N ARG A 377 -43.53 -6.64 0.33
CA ARG A 377 -43.21 -5.23 0.62
C ARG A 377 -44.21 -4.26 -0.01
N LEU A 378 -44.73 -3.33 0.78
CA LEU A 378 -45.47 -2.17 0.30
C LEU A 378 -44.59 -0.92 0.45
N GLU A 379 -44.38 -0.20 -0.64
CA GLU A 379 -43.66 1.06 -0.68
C GLU A 379 -44.61 2.21 -1.03
N VAL A 380 -44.62 3.25 -0.21
CA VAL A 380 -45.33 4.50 -0.51
C VAL A 380 -44.27 5.56 -0.78
N SER A 381 -44.20 6.06 -2.02
CA SER A 381 -43.10 6.90 -2.49
C SER A 381 -43.56 8.18 -3.19
N ILE A 382 -42.64 9.15 -3.24
CA ILE A 382 -42.75 10.37 -4.04
C ILE A 382 -42.09 10.24 -5.42
N TRP A 383 -41.35 9.16 -5.68
CA TRP A 383 -40.67 8.96 -6.96
C TRP A 383 -41.68 8.89 -8.12
N GLN A 384 -41.40 9.64 -9.19
CA GLN A 384 -42.00 9.45 -10.51
C GLN A 384 -40.93 8.83 -11.39
N ASP A 385 -41.29 7.82 -12.19
CA ASP A 385 -40.38 7.24 -13.19
C ASP A 385 -40.05 8.25 -14.32
N GLU A 386 -40.82 9.35 -14.44
CA GLU A 386 -40.52 10.46 -15.35
C GLU A 386 -40.99 11.84 -14.79
N PRO A 387 -40.13 12.88 -14.72
CA PRO A 387 -40.54 14.21 -14.30
C PRO A 387 -41.40 14.89 -15.38
N VAL A 388 -42.72 14.84 -15.22
CA VAL A 388 -43.64 15.57 -16.11
C VAL A 388 -43.65 17.06 -15.74
N ALA A 389 -43.02 17.89 -16.58
CA ALA A 389 -42.99 19.34 -16.40
C ALA A 389 -44.43 19.92 -16.32
N GLY A 390 -44.79 20.46 -15.14
CA GLY A 390 -46.07 21.16 -14.92
C GLY A 390 -47.12 20.42 -14.07
N LYS A 391 -46.86 19.18 -13.61
CA LYS A 391 -47.69 18.54 -12.58
C LYS A 391 -47.10 18.83 -11.19
N THR A 392 -47.90 19.38 -10.28
CA THR A 392 -47.60 19.37 -8.84
C THR A 392 -47.56 17.90 -8.41
N ALA A 393 -46.43 17.43 -7.90
CA ALA A 393 -46.31 16.08 -7.37
C ALA A 393 -47.31 15.93 -6.19
N VAL A 394 -48.38 15.17 -6.41
CA VAL A 394 -49.24 14.68 -5.33
C VAL A 394 -48.50 13.48 -4.75
N ALA A 395 -48.29 13.41 -3.44
CA ALA A 395 -47.62 12.26 -2.84
C ALA A 395 -48.47 10.99 -2.98
N GLY A 396 -47.83 9.81 -3.06
CA GLY A 396 -48.53 8.53 -2.97
C GLY A 396 -49.24 8.37 -1.61
N SER A 397 -50.34 7.62 -1.59
CA SER A 397 -51.13 7.37 -0.38
C SER A 397 -51.54 5.90 -0.26
N ALA A 398 -51.42 5.33 0.94
CA ALA A 398 -51.96 4.03 1.28
C ALA A 398 -52.97 4.17 2.45
N ASN A 399 -54.08 3.43 2.40
CA ASN A 399 -55.08 3.41 3.46
C ASN A 399 -55.50 1.98 3.80
N ASN A 400 -55.80 1.71 5.08
CA ASN A 400 -56.27 0.41 5.56
C ASN A 400 -55.27 -0.72 5.23
N VAL A 401 -53.99 -0.49 5.51
CA VAL A 401 -52.90 -1.45 5.25
C VAL A 401 -52.77 -2.42 6.42
N THR A 402 -52.69 -3.72 6.17
CA THR A 402 -52.30 -4.72 7.18
C THR A 402 -50.91 -5.27 6.87
N VAL A 403 -50.00 -5.24 7.83
CA VAL A 403 -48.66 -5.82 7.72
C VAL A 403 -48.58 -7.03 8.64
N GLU A 404 -48.48 -8.22 8.07
CA GLU A 404 -48.32 -9.47 8.79
C GLU A 404 -46.86 -9.70 9.20
N ALA A 405 -46.60 -10.77 9.95
CA ALA A 405 -45.26 -11.14 10.37
C ALA A 405 -44.31 -11.29 9.17
N ASP A 406 -43.12 -10.69 9.26
CA ASP A 406 -42.08 -10.64 8.23
C ASP A 406 -42.48 -9.88 6.94
N GLY A 407 -43.61 -9.17 6.95
CA GLY A 407 -43.98 -8.20 5.91
C GLY A 407 -43.40 -6.82 6.22
N ILE A 408 -43.14 -6.01 5.17
CA ILE A 408 -42.54 -4.69 5.31
C ILE A 408 -43.45 -3.61 4.72
N LEU A 409 -43.79 -2.59 5.50
CA LEU A 409 -44.32 -1.33 5.01
C LEU A 409 -43.22 -0.27 5.03
N SER A 410 -42.90 0.31 3.87
CA SER A 410 -41.97 1.42 3.71
C SER A 410 -42.71 2.68 3.31
N VAL A 411 -42.55 3.76 4.08
CA VAL A 411 -43.23 5.04 3.86
C VAL A 411 -42.20 6.17 3.76
N ASP A 412 -42.04 6.72 2.57
CA ASP A 412 -41.06 7.77 2.30
C ASP A 412 -41.51 9.14 2.86
N ALA A 413 -40.55 10.05 3.04
CA ALA A 413 -40.80 11.43 3.42
C ALA A 413 -41.84 12.09 2.49
N GLY A 414 -42.79 12.82 3.08
CA GLY A 414 -43.84 13.53 2.34
C GLY A 414 -45.00 12.66 1.85
N THR A 415 -44.97 11.34 2.08
CA THR A 415 -46.08 10.42 1.73
C THR A 415 -46.93 10.04 2.93
N SER A 416 -48.08 9.37 2.68
CA SER A 416 -49.03 9.01 3.74
C SER A 416 -49.45 7.54 3.72
N ALA A 417 -49.46 6.88 4.88
CA ALA A 417 -50.10 5.59 5.10
C ALA A 417 -51.02 5.65 6.33
N THR A 418 -52.34 5.58 6.16
CA THR A 418 -53.30 5.72 7.26
C THR A 418 -54.08 4.44 7.52
N ASP A 419 -54.62 4.30 8.73
CA ASP A 419 -55.33 3.10 9.18
C ASP A 419 -54.47 1.82 9.05
N VAL A 420 -53.18 1.94 9.35
CA VAL A 420 -52.22 0.83 9.28
C VAL A 420 -52.39 -0.11 10.48
N VAL A 421 -52.35 -1.41 10.26
CA VAL A 421 -52.31 -2.44 11.30
C VAL A 421 -51.03 -3.24 11.15
N ILE A 422 -50.05 -2.99 12.01
CA ILE A 422 -48.81 -3.78 12.07
C ILE A 422 -48.99 -4.90 13.07
N LYS A 423 -49.04 -6.14 12.59
CA LYS A 423 -49.11 -7.34 13.43
C LYS A 423 -47.75 -7.63 14.05
N GLN A 424 -47.75 -8.48 15.07
CA GLN A 424 -46.52 -8.91 15.73
C GLN A 424 -45.55 -9.49 14.69
N GLY A 425 -44.33 -8.96 14.68
CA GLY A 425 -43.26 -9.34 13.77
C GLY A 425 -43.33 -8.71 12.37
N GLY A 426 -44.32 -7.85 12.09
CA GLY A 426 -44.33 -7.00 10.91
C GLY A 426 -43.43 -5.78 11.09
N ALA A 427 -42.88 -5.24 10.00
CA ALA A 427 -41.92 -4.14 10.04
C ALA A 427 -42.47 -2.86 9.40
N LEU A 428 -42.16 -1.73 10.04
CA LEU A 428 -42.35 -0.39 9.49
C LEU A 428 -41.00 0.26 9.23
N TRP A 429 -40.79 0.73 8.00
CA TRP A 429 -39.73 1.65 7.65
C TRP A 429 -40.34 3.03 7.38
N ALA A 430 -39.99 4.02 8.19
CA ALA A 430 -40.50 5.36 8.07
C ALA A 430 -39.48 6.41 8.49
N THR A 431 -39.81 7.67 8.22
CA THR A 431 -39.07 8.84 8.70
C THR A 431 -40.03 9.82 9.37
N THR A 432 -39.54 10.70 10.24
CA THR A 432 -40.37 11.74 10.88
C THR A 432 -41.09 12.67 9.89
N ASP A 433 -40.66 12.72 8.62
CA ASP A 433 -41.29 13.52 7.55
C ASP A 433 -42.40 12.74 6.80
N SER A 434 -42.63 11.47 7.14
CA SER A 434 -43.75 10.67 6.62
C SER A 434 -45.01 10.85 7.48
N THR A 435 -46.19 10.61 6.90
CA THR A 435 -47.45 10.59 7.67
C THR A 435 -47.95 9.15 7.81
N VAL A 436 -47.85 8.56 9.00
CA VAL A 436 -48.30 7.19 9.27
C VAL A 436 -49.26 7.19 10.46
N THR A 437 -50.44 6.59 10.34
CA THR A 437 -51.34 6.40 11.49
C THR A 437 -51.84 4.97 11.54
N GLY A 438 -51.91 4.39 12.74
CA GLY A 438 -52.29 2.99 12.84
C GLY A 438 -52.21 2.39 14.24
N THR A 439 -52.19 1.07 14.28
CA THR A 439 -52.03 0.25 15.48
C THR A 439 -50.87 -0.72 15.31
N ASN A 440 -50.11 -0.92 16.37
CA ASN A 440 -49.12 -1.99 16.51
C ASN A 440 -49.43 -2.80 17.78
N SER A 441 -48.58 -3.75 18.15
CA SER A 441 -48.81 -4.57 19.36
C SER A 441 -48.75 -3.80 20.68
N LEU A 442 -48.28 -2.54 20.68
CA LEU A 442 -48.26 -1.63 21.82
C LEU A 442 -49.48 -0.69 21.85
N GLY A 443 -50.35 -0.73 20.83
CA GLY A 443 -51.55 0.12 20.70
C GLY A 443 -51.45 1.10 19.53
N ASP A 444 -52.17 2.22 19.64
CA ASP A 444 -52.20 3.25 18.59
C ASP A 444 -50.83 3.93 18.48
N PHE A 445 -50.36 4.14 17.24
CA PHE A 445 -49.13 4.88 16.95
C PHE A 445 -49.38 5.88 15.82
N PHE A 446 -48.55 6.93 15.78
CA PHE A 446 -48.58 7.87 14.67
C PHE A 446 -47.20 8.43 14.36
N ILE A 447 -47.02 8.85 13.11
CA ILE A 447 -45.98 9.71 12.62
C ILE A 447 -46.69 10.82 11.84
N ASP A 448 -46.50 12.06 12.23
CA ASP A 448 -47.07 13.22 11.57
C ASP A 448 -45.96 14.00 10.87
N GLY A 449 -45.87 13.84 9.55
CA GLY A 449 -44.88 14.50 8.71
C GLY A 449 -45.00 16.02 8.65
N THR A 450 -46.14 16.58 9.09
CA THR A 450 -46.32 18.04 9.16
C THR A 450 -45.70 18.61 10.43
N THR A 451 -45.86 17.93 11.56
CA THR A 451 -45.27 18.34 12.84
C THR A 451 -43.88 17.74 13.08
N HIS A 452 -43.48 16.76 12.25
CA HIS A 452 -42.27 15.95 12.37
C HIS A 452 -42.23 15.10 13.65
N ILE A 453 -43.40 14.68 14.14
CA ILE A 453 -43.54 13.95 15.41
C ILE A 453 -43.96 12.50 15.16
N ALA A 454 -43.15 11.56 15.65
CA ALA A 454 -43.45 10.14 15.77
C ALA A 454 -43.79 9.80 17.24
N THR A 455 -44.81 8.98 17.49
CA THR A 455 -45.19 8.54 18.84
C THR A 455 -45.63 7.08 18.84
N ASN A 456 -45.17 6.33 19.86
CA ASN A 456 -45.50 4.91 20.08
C ASN A 456 -45.12 3.97 18.91
N VAL A 457 -44.08 4.33 18.15
CA VAL A 457 -43.57 3.50 17.05
C VAL A 457 -42.87 2.25 17.63
N LEU A 458 -43.21 1.08 17.09
CA LEU A 458 -42.55 -0.18 17.39
C LEU A 458 -41.62 -0.56 16.23
N LEU A 459 -40.35 -0.79 16.53
CA LEU A 459 -39.33 -1.18 15.56
C LEU A 459 -38.84 -2.58 15.87
N GLU A 460 -39.12 -3.54 15.00
CA GLU A 460 -38.72 -4.95 15.11
C GLU A 460 -38.58 -5.57 13.72
N ASN A 461 -37.86 -6.70 13.61
CA ASN A 461 -37.77 -7.50 12.37
C ASN A 461 -37.42 -6.70 11.09
N GLY A 462 -36.47 -5.75 11.20
CA GLY A 462 -36.06 -4.88 10.09
C GLY A 462 -36.78 -3.54 10.04
N GLY A 463 -37.72 -3.27 10.96
CA GLY A 463 -38.35 -1.97 11.10
C GLY A 463 -37.33 -0.87 11.40
N ARG A 464 -37.51 0.30 10.79
CA ARG A 464 -36.61 1.44 10.90
C ARG A 464 -37.37 2.76 11.06
N LEU A 465 -36.91 3.60 11.98
CA LEU A 465 -37.34 4.99 12.07
C LEU A 465 -36.14 5.93 11.92
N ASP A 466 -36.19 6.78 10.90
CA ASP A 466 -35.25 7.89 10.71
C ASP A 466 -35.82 9.18 11.31
N VAL A 467 -35.27 9.58 12.46
CA VAL A 467 -35.57 10.85 13.16
C VAL A 467 -34.64 11.94 12.62
N LEU A 468 -35.20 12.83 11.81
CA LEU A 468 -34.43 13.90 11.14
C LEU A 468 -34.09 15.04 12.10
N GLY A 469 -33.28 16.01 11.66
CA GLY A 469 -32.70 17.05 12.54
C GLY A 469 -33.71 17.98 13.22
N ASN A 470 -34.94 18.06 12.71
CA ASN A 470 -36.08 18.76 13.32
C ASN A 470 -37.16 17.79 13.84
N GLY A 471 -36.95 16.49 13.68
CA GLY A 471 -37.88 15.43 14.03
C GLY A 471 -37.87 15.10 15.53
N ILE A 472 -39.02 14.65 16.02
CA ILE A 472 -39.22 14.19 17.39
C ILE A 472 -39.78 12.77 17.34
N ALA A 473 -39.14 11.81 18.00
CA ALA A 473 -39.71 10.51 18.32
C ALA A 473 -39.98 10.43 19.82
N ASP A 474 -41.20 10.10 20.21
CA ASP A 474 -41.60 9.92 21.60
C ASP A 474 -42.10 8.49 21.82
N THR A 475 -41.66 7.83 22.89
CA THR A 475 -42.15 6.50 23.28
C THR A 475 -41.94 5.44 22.19
N THR A 476 -40.80 5.51 21.47
CA THR A 476 -40.44 4.47 20.49
C THR A 476 -39.83 3.26 21.19
N THR A 477 -40.28 2.06 20.84
CA THR A 477 -39.72 0.79 21.34
C THR A 477 -38.90 0.13 20.23
N VAL A 478 -37.66 -0.23 20.53
CA VAL A 478 -36.71 -0.84 19.59
C VAL A 478 -36.36 -2.24 20.06
N ASN A 479 -36.94 -3.24 19.40
CA ASN A 479 -36.71 -4.67 19.64
C ASN A 479 -35.61 -5.21 18.73
N GLN A 480 -35.37 -6.52 18.82
CA GLN A 480 -34.43 -7.24 17.96
C GLN A 480 -34.70 -6.94 16.47
N GLY A 481 -33.64 -6.53 15.77
CA GLY A 481 -33.70 -6.20 14.34
C GLY A 481 -34.35 -4.85 14.01
N GLY A 482 -34.87 -4.13 15.01
CA GLY A 482 -35.35 -2.76 14.85
C GLY A 482 -34.21 -1.74 14.84
N ILE A 483 -34.34 -0.67 14.06
CA ILE A 483 -33.31 0.37 13.92
C ILE A 483 -33.89 1.75 14.20
N LEU A 484 -33.43 2.38 15.27
CA LEU A 484 -33.67 3.80 15.51
C LEU A 484 -32.46 4.61 15.07
N ALA A 485 -32.63 5.44 14.04
CA ALA A 485 -31.61 6.35 13.56
C ALA A 485 -31.99 7.79 13.89
N VAL A 486 -31.14 8.48 14.64
CA VAL A 486 -31.39 9.86 15.10
C VAL A 486 -30.27 10.75 14.58
N ALA A 487 -30.62 11.65 13.65
CA ALA A 487 -29.69 12.61 13.10
C ALA A 487 -29.29 13.68 14.13
N THR A 488 -28.15 14.35 13.91
CA THR A 488 -27.78 15.56 14.65
C THR A 488 -28.95 16.55 14.71
N GLY A 489 -29.28 17.05 15.91
CA GLY A 489 -30.43 17.93 16.15
C GLY A 489 -31.78 17.22 16.38
N GLY A 490 -31.92 15.97 15.92
CA GLY A 490 -33.13 15.16 16.13
C GLY A 490 -33.32 14.80 17.60
N LYS A 491 -34.58 14.60 18.00
CA LYS A 491 -34.96 14.36 19.39
C LYS A 491 -35.70 13.03 19.55
N ALA A 492 -35.19 12.09 20.33
CA ALA A 492 -35.82 10.82 20.63
C ALA A 492 -36.00 10.65 22.16
N GLN A 493 -37.22 10.69 22.68
CA GLN A 493 -37.50 10.65 24.11
C GLN A 493 -38.34 9.44 24.51
N ASN A 494 -38.23 9.04 25.77
CA ASN A 494 -38.93 7.88 26.34
C ASN A 494 -38.68 6.59 25.53
N ILE A 495 -37.47 6.44 24.99
CA ILE A 495 -37.11 5.29 24.15
C ILE A 495 -36.96 4.04 25.02
N VAL A 496 -37.50 2.92 24.56
CA VAL A 496 -37.27 1.61 25.18
C VAL A 496 -36.41 0.79 24.23
N MET A 497 -35.13 0.62 24.57
CA MET A 497 -34.18 -0.19 23.80
C MET A 497 -34.09 -1.59 24.41
N HIS A 498 -34.50 -2.61 23.68
CA HIS A 498 -34.31 -4.01 24.06
C HIS A 498 -33.04 -4.61 23.41
N ASP A 499 -32.62 -5.78 23.90
CA ASP A 499 -31.45 -6.47 23.34
C ASP A 499 -31.68 -6.79 21.85
N GLY A 500 -30.66 -6.53 21.03
CA GLY A 500 -30.72 -6.70 19.58
C GLY A 500 -31.30 -5.53 18.81
N GLY A 501 -31.81 -4.50 19.50
CA GLY A 501 -32.18 -3.21 18.90
C GLY A 501 -30.95 -2.40 18.52
N VAL A 502 -31.05 -1.65 17.41
CA VAL A 502 -29.95 -0.89 16.84
C VAL A 502 -30.18 0.60 17.05
N LEU A 503 -29.17 1.28 17.61
CA LEU A 503 -29.13 2.74 17.68
C LEU A 503 -28.07 3.27 16.71
N ILE A 504 -28.48 4.20 15.85
CA ILE A 504 -27.59 5.00 15.02
C ILE A 504 -27.74 6.47 15.43
N ALA A 505 -26.73 7.04 16.06
CA ALA A 505 -26.79 8.42 16.55
C ALA A 505 -25.40 9.05 16.70
N ASP A 506 -25.37 10.34 16.98
CA ASP A 506 -24.16 11.06 17.36
C ASP A 506 -24.41 11.93 18.60
N THR A 507 -23.35 12.45 19.23
CA THR A 507 -23.46 13.30 20.43
C THR A 507 -24.20 14.63 20.21
N GLY A 508 -24.53 15.01 18.98
CA GLY A 508 -25.37 16.17 18.67
C GLY A 508 -26.87 15.85 18.56
N ALA A 509 -27.27 14.57 18.64
CA ALA A 509 -28.66 14.17 18.80
C ALA A 509 -29.11 14.28 20.27
N THR A 510 -30.41 14.44 20.52
CA THR A 510 -30.97 14.37 21.89
C THR A 510 -31.75 13.09 22.06
N VAL A 511 -31.24 12.13 22.82
CA VAL A 511 -31.86 10.82 23.05
C VAL A 511 -32.03 10.57 24.55
N SER A 512 -33.17 10.03 24.98
CA SER A 512 -33.37 9.62 26.38
C SER A 512 -34.28 8.41 26.45
N GLY A 513 -33.92 7.43 27.28
CA GLY A 513 -34.68 6.19 27.37
C GLY A 513 -34.18 5.22 28.42
N THR A 514 -34.70 3.99 28.37
CA THR A 514 -34.23 2.86 29.16
C THR A 514 -33.74 1.74 28.24
N ASN A 515 -32.66 1.08 28.65
CA ASN A 515 -32.17 -0.15 28.08
C ASN A 515 -32.12 -1.24 29.16
N THR A 516 -31.61 -2.43 28.83
CA THR A 516 -31.50 -3.56 29.76
C THR A 516 -30.61 -3.29 30.99
N THR A 517 -29.80 -2.24 30.95
CA THR A 517 -28.93 -1.80 32.06
C THR A 517 -29.47 -0.61 32.85
N GLY A 518 -30.61 -0.03 32.44
CA GLY A 518 -31.25 1.11 33.10
C GLY A 518 -31.41 2.32 32.20
N ALA A 519 -31.42 3.52 32.79
CA ALA A 519 -31.58 4.76 32.04
C ALA A 519 -30.31 5.12 31.24
N PHE A 520 -30.50 5.52 29.98
CA PHE A 520 -29.44 6.03 29.11
C PHE A 520 -29.87 7.35 28.46
N GLY A 521 -28.88 8.09 27.93
CA GLY A 521 -29.20 9.30 27.18
C GLY A 521 -28.03 9.89 26.42
N ILE A 522 -28.39 10.78 25.49
CA ILE A 522 -27.53 11.67 24.73
C ILE A 522 -28.15 13.06 24.87
N ASP A 523 -27.41 14.00 25.41
CA ASP A 523 -27.80 15.40 25.49
C ASP A 523 -27.10 16.18 24.37
N GLY A 524 -27.80 16.38 23.26
CA GLY A 524 -27.29 17.07 22.09
C GLY A 524 -26.92 18.53 22.33
N ALA A 525 -27.45 19.15 23.39
CA ALA A 525 -27.11 20.53 23.75
C ALA A 525 -25.75 20.63 24.43
N THR A 526 -25.37 19.62 25.22
CA THR A 526 -24.07 19.57 25.92
C THR A 526 -23.04 18.67 25.22
N GLY A 527 -23.46 17.87 24.25
CA GLY A 527 -22.60 16.89 23.58
C GLY A 527 -22.32 15.64 24.42
N LYS A 528 -23.10 15.38 25.49
CA LYS A 528 -22.81 14.31 26.46
C LYS A 528 -23.71 13.10 26.25
N ALA A 529 -23.11 11.94 26.02
CA ALA A 529 -23.77 10.64 26.07
C ALA A 529 -23.46 9.89 27.38
N SER A 530 -24.40 9.08 27.85
CA SER A 530 -24.27 8.31 29.10
C SER A 530 -25.03 6.99 29.04
N ASN A 531 -24.38 5.91 29.54
CA ASN A 531 -24.94 4.56 29.68
C ASN A 531 -25.47 3.97 28.37
N LEU A 532 -24.85 4.32 27.24
CA LEU A 532 -25.24 3.77 25.94
C LEU A 532 -24.90 2.29 25.88
N ARG A 533 -25.81 1.49 25.33
CA ARG A 533 -25.59 0.08 25.00
C ARG A 533 -25.81 -0.08 23.49
N LEU A 534 -24.74 -0.42 22.78
CA LEU A 534 -24.69 -0.49 21.32
C LEU A 534 -24.57 -1.97 20.93
N ASP A 535 -25.62 -2.59 20.44
CA ASP A 535 -25.59 -4.01 20.00
C ASP A 535 -25.93 -4.15 18.52
N ASN A 536 -25.70 -5.34 17.97
CA ASN A 536 -26.22 -5.78 16.68
C ASN A 536 -25.91 -4.84 15.50
N GLY A 537 -24.68 -4.32 15.45
CA GLY A 537 -24.26 -3.39 14.39
C GLY A 537 -24.63 -1.92 14.64
N SER A 538 -25.01 -1.56 15.87
CA SER A 538 -25.19 -0.17 16.29
C SER A 538 -23.97 0.68 15.97
N GLN A 539 -24.21 1.93 15.57
CA GLN A 539 -23.16 2.89 15.23
C GLN A 539 -23.38 4.17 16.01
N PHE A 540 -22.43 4.52 16.86
CA PHE A 540 -22.48 5.75 17.63
C PHE A 540 -21.25 6.61 17.38
N THR A 541 -21.45 7.91 17.16
CA THR A 541 -20.36 8.85 16.92
C THR A 541 -20.24 9.88 18.06
N VAL A 542 -19.08 9.93 18.70
CA VAL A 542 -18.69 11.02 19.60
C VAL A 542 -18.04 12.12 18.77
N LEU A 543 -18.71 13.26 18.66
CA LEU A 543 -18.19 14.43 17.92
C LEU A 543 -17.01 15.07 18.66
N GLY A 544 -16.25 15.94 17.98
CA GLY A 544 -14.96 16.46 18.48
C GLY A 544 -15.02 17.31 19.76
N ASN A 545 -16.21 17.77 20.16
CA ASN A 545 -16.46 18.45 21.43
C ASN A 545 -17.39 17.64 22.36
N GLY A 546 -17.74 16.42 21.96
CA GLY A 546 -18.63 15.53 22.69
C GLY A 546 -17.88 14.63 23.69
N SER A 547 -18.65 14.04 24.60
CA SER A 547 -18.17 13.05 25.56
C SER A 547 -19.14 11.88 25.68
N ALA A 548 -18.63 10.65 25.78
CA ALA A 548 -19.42 9.47 26.06
C ALA A 548 -18.97 8.80 27.37
N ASP A 549 -19.92 8.64 28.29
CA ASP A 549 -19.71 8.09 29.62
C ASP A 549 -20.35 6.71 29.75
N ASN A 550 -19.62 5.72 30.26
CA ASN A 550 -20.12 4.36 30.54
C ASN A 550 -20.80 3.68 29.33
N THR A 551 -20.13 3.65 28.18
CA THR A 551 -20.68 3.05 26.96
C THR A 551 -20.33 1.55 26.87
N THR A 552 -21.31 0.70 26.55
CA THR A 552 -21.09 -0.71 26.21
C THR A 552 -21.23 -0.90 24.71
N VAL A 553 -20.15 -1.34 24.05
CA VAL A 553 -20.07 -1.65 22.63
C VAL A 553 -20.10 -3.18 22.47
N GLY A 554 -21.28 -3.70 22.18
CA GLY A 554 -21.56 -5.11 21.95
C GLY A 554 -21.17 -5.59 20.56
N ALA A 555 -21.66 -6.77 20.20
CA ALA A 555 -21.13 -7.49 19.05
C ALA A 555 -21.42 -6.82 17.70
N GLY A 556 -20.37 -6.70 16.88
CA GLY A 556 -20.40 -6.06 15.56
C GLY A 556 -20.66 -4.55 15.58
N SER A 557 -20.81 -3.93 16.76
CA SER A 557 -21.09 -2.51 16.91
C SER A 557 -19.82 -1.66 16.79
N THR A 558 -20.01 -0.41 16.37
CA THR A 558 -18.90 0.54 16.19
C THR A 558 -19.13 1.80 17.02
N LEU A 559 -18.11 2.16 17.81
CA LEU A 559 -17.99 3.46 18.45
C LEU A 559 -16.97 4.30 17.67
N ASN A 560 -17.45 5.33 16.99
CA ASN A 560 -16.61 6.28 16.26
C ASN A 560 -16.32 7.49 17.17
N VAL A 561 -15.07 7.90 17.30
CA VAL A 561 -14.69 9.09 18.08
C VAL A 561 -13.92 10.06 17.21
N ALA A 562 -14.52 11.22 16.94
CA ALA A 562 -13.87 12.29 16.21
C ALA A 562 -12.75 12.94 17.04
N GLN A 563 -11.80 13.59 16.37
CA GLN A 563 -10.70 14.29 17.03
C GLN A 563 -11.22 15.29 18.08
N GLY A 564 -10.76 15.16 19.32
CA GLY A 564 -11.19 15.96 20.47
C GLY A 564 -12.32 15.34 21.30
N GLY A 565 -13.00 14.31 20.76
CA GLY A 565 -14.01 13.55 21.48
C GLY A 565 -13.40 12.80 22.67
N THR A 566 -14.15 12.75 23.78
CA THR A 566 -13.68 12.17 25.05
C THR A 566 -14.50 10.95 25.45
N LEU A 567 -13.84 9.92 25.98
CA LEU A 567 -14.46 8.77 26.62
C LEU A 567 -14.21 8.84 28.14
N THR A 568 -15.27 8.71 28.94
CA THR A 568 -15.21 8.74 30.41
C THR A 568 -15.90 7.53 31.02
N GLY A 569 -15.72 7.32 32.33
CA GLY A 569 -16.25 6.14 33.01
C GLY A 569 -15.63 4.86 32.47
N THR A 570 -16.41 3.77 32.34
CA THR A 570 -15.94 2.52 31.75
C THR A 570 -16.58 2.28 30.38
N THR A 571 -15.78 2.36 29.31
CA THR A 571 -16.23 1.95 27.97
C THR A 571 -15.88 0.48 27.73
N THR A 572 -16.90 -0.37 27.64
CA THR A 572 -16.71 -1.83 27.53
C THR A 572 -16.90 -2.29 26.09
N PHE A 573 -16.01 -3.12 25.56
CA PHE A 573 -16.06 -3.71 24.22
C PHE A 573 -16.23 -5.23 24.33
N GLY A 574 -17.14 -5.77 23.52
CA GLY A 574 -17.39 -7.20 23.32
C GLY A 574 -16.82 -7.75 22.01
N ASP A 575 -17.28 -8.93 21.60
CA ASP A 575 -16.78 -9.65 20.42
C ASP A 575 -17.17 -8.99 19.09
N GLY A 576 -16.23 -8.71 18.21
CA GLY A 576 -16.41 -7.97 16.97
C GLY A 576 -16.61 -6.46 17.16
N ALA A 577 -16.52 -5.93 18.39
CA ALA A 577 -16.68 -4.51 18.66
C ALA A 577 -15.48 -3.69 18.17
N SER A 578 -15.73 -2.49 17.67
CA SER A 578 -14.71 -1.61 17.12
C SER A 578 -14.76 -0.20 17.70
N LEU A 579 -13.59 0.32 18.09
CA LEU A 579 -13.35 1.74 18.34
C LEU A 579 -12.62 2.31 17.14
N THR A 580 -13.15 3.37 16.52
CA THR A 580 -12.50 4.03 15.39
C THR A 580 -12.29 5.52 15.65
N GLY A 581 -11.26 6.10 15.01
CA GLY A 581 -11.00 7.55 15.05
C GLY A 581 -9.90 7.97 16.04
N SER A 582 -10.07 9.13 16.69
CA SER A 582 -9.07 9.74 17.58
C SER A 582 -9.68 10.07 18.94
N ALA A 583 -9.67 9.09 19.84
CA ALA A 583 -10.29 9.21 21.16
C ALA A 583 -9.34 9.76 22.22
N THR A 584 -9.86 10.65 23.07
CA THR A 584 -9.23 10.93 24.38
C THR A 584 -9.92 10.09 25.44
N ASN A 585 -9.26 9.06 25.96
CA ASN A 585 -9.77 8.29 27.09
C ASN A 585 -9.29 8.90 28.42
N SER A 586 -10.25 9.31 29.25
CA SER A 586 -10.03 9.79 30.62
C SER A 586 -10.62 8.83 31.66
N GLY A 587 -11.16 7.69 31.23
CA GLY A 587 -11.70 6.63 32.08
C GLY A 587 -10.99 5.29 31.82
N GLN A 588 -11.75 4.21 31.72
CA GLN A 588 -11.24 2.87 31.43
C GLN A 588 -11.82 2.35 30.11
N LEU A 589 -10.95 1.89 29.21
CA LEU A 589 -11.35 1.05 28.08
C LEU A 589 -11.23 -0.42 28.50
N HIS A 590 -12.35 -1.14 28.56
CA HIS A 590 -12.40 -2.54 28.99
C HIS A 590 -12.79 -3.44 27.82
N PHE A 591 -11.86 -4.26 27.37
CA PHE A 591 -12.10 -5.26 26.32
C PHE A 591 -12.32 -6.60 27.00
N SER A 592 -13.58 -7.01 27.13
CA SER A 592 -14.00 -8.02 28.11
C SER A 592 -13.99 -9.46 27.58
N ASN A 593 -14.38 -9.69 26.33
CA ASN A 593 -14.40 -11.01 25.69
C ASN A 593 -14.38 -10.91 24.16
N GLY A 594 -13.95 -11.97 23.48
CA GLY A 594 -13.90 -12.05 22.03
C GLY A 594 -12.81 -11.18 21.39
N ASN A 595 -12.89 -11.05 20.07
CA ASN A 595 -11.99 -10.20 19.29
C ASN A 595 -12.52 -8.77 19.27
N ALA A 596 -11.64 -7.77 19.40
CA ALA A 596 -12.03 -6.37 19.29
C ALA A 596 -10.95 -5.58 18.57
N ALA A 597 -11.31 -4.41 18.06
CA ALA A 597 -10.40 -3.57 17.30
C ALA A 597 -10.38 -2.12 17.79
N ILE A 598 -9.19 -1.53 17.78
CA ILE A 598 -8.97 -0.08 17.79
C ILE A 598 -8.35 0.27 16.43
N SER A 599 -9.08 1.03 15.62
CA SER A 599 -8.60 1.55 14.34
C SER A 599 -8.45 3.07 14.42
N GLY A 600 -7.25 3.52 14.79
CA GLY A 600 -6.93 4.92 15.01
C GLY A 600 -6.16 5.14 16.31
N SER A 601 -6.25 6.35 16.86
CA SER A 601 -5.45 6.77 18.02
C SER A 601 -6.30 6.91 19.28
N VAL A 602 -5.75 6.47 20.40
CA VAL A 602 -6.33 6.63 21.73
C VAL A 602 -5.27 7.25 22.64
N SER A 603 -5.53 8.44 23.15
CA SER A 603 -4.66 9.16 24.08
C SER A 603 -5.36 9.46 25.41
N GLY A 604 -4.65 10.04 26.37
CA GLY A 604 -5.22 10.51 27.64
C GLY A 604 -4.75 9.71 28.85
N ASP A 605 -5.12 10.19 30.03
CA ASP A 605 -4.65 9.64 31.32
C ASP A 605 -5.45 8.40 31.77
N GLY A 606 -6.41 7.95 30.96
CA GLY A 606 -7.18 6.75 31.21
C GLY A 606 -6.38 5.45 31.13
N GLN A 607 -7.05 4.35 31.46
CA GLN A 607 -6.49 3.00 31.50
C GLN A 607 -7.10 2.10 30.41
N LEU A 608 -6.34 1.09 29.98
CA LEU A 608 -6.85 0.00 29.15
C LEU A 608 -6.78 -1.32 29.92
N LEU A 609 -7.87 -2.07 29.95
CA LEU A 609 -7.95 -3.42 30.49
C LEU A 609 -8.38 -4.40 29.40
N LYS A 610 -7.57 -5.43 29.14
CA LYS A 610 -7.87 -6.52 28.21
C LYS A 610 -8.04 -7.83 28.96
N GLU A 611 -9.22 -8.42 28.80
CA GLU A 611 -9.67 -9.70 29.34
C GLU A 611 -10.27 -10.60 28.23
N GLY A 612 -10.59 -11.85 28.57
CA GLY A 612 -11.07 -12.87 27.64
C GLY A 612 -10.00 -13.39 26.67
N ASN A 613 -10.25 -14.57 26.10
CA ASN A 613 -9.26 -15.30 25.29
C ASN A 613 -9.04 -14.74 23.87
N GLY A 614 -9.86 -13.79 23.42
CA GLY A 614 -9.75 -13.22 22.09
C GLY A 614 -8.62 -12.19 21.94
N THR A 615 -8.49 -11.64 20.73
CA THR A 615 -7.45 -10.67 20.37
C THR A 615 -8.00 -9.25 20.34
N LEU A 616 -7.35 -8.33 21.06
CA LEU A 616 -7.48 -6.90 20.83
C LEU A 616 -6.45 -6.48 19.78
N THR A 617 -6.91 -6.00 18.63
CA THR A 617 -6.04 -5.51 17.56
C THR A 617 -6.03 -3.98 17.53
N VAL A 618 -4.85 -3.36 17.63
CA VAL A 618 -4.65 -1.92 17.46
C VAL A 618 -3.97 -1.70 16.10
N SER A 619 -4.61 -0.96 15.21
CA SER A 619 -4.13 -0.74 13.85
C SER A 619 -4.00 0.74 13.50
N ASN A 620 -2.92 1.10 12.80
CA ASN A 620 -2.71 2.39 12.13
C ASN A 620 -2.96 3.63 13.02
N GLY A 621 -2.39 3.65 14.24
CA GLY A 621 -2.51 4.79 15.14
C GLY A 621 -1.67 4.65 16.40
N THR A 622 -1.88 5.57 17.35
CA THR A 622 -1.12 5.62 18.62
C THR A 622 -2.01 5.30 19.80
N LEU A 623 -1.62 4.34 20.64
CA LEU A 623 -2.23 4.06 21.94
C LEU A 623 -1.32 4.61 23.06
N SER A 624 -1.80 5.63 23.77
CA SER A 624 -1.07 6.26 24.88
C SER A 624 -2.02 6.36 26.07
N GLN A 625 -1.84 5.48 27.04
CA GLN A 625 -2.66 5.36 28.26
C GLN A 625 -1.76 5.37 29.49
N SER A 626 -2.31 5.72 30.66
CA SER A 626 -1.54 5.71 31.91
C SER A 626 -1.08 4.30 32.30
N GLN A 627 -1.88 3.29 31.95
CA GLN A 627 -1.55 1.88 32.14
C GLN A 627 -2.31 1.00 31.14
N VAL A 628 -1.67 -0.06 30.65
CA VAL A 628 -2.31 -1.12 29.86
C VAL A 628 -2.21 -2.42 30.64
N THR A 629 -3.35 -2.99 31.02
CA THR A 629 -3.42 -4.26 31.76
C THR A 629 -3.91 -5.38 30.83
N LEU A 630 -3.14 -6.45 30.68
CA LEU A 630 -3.44 -7.62 29.85
C LEU A 630 -3.61 -8.85 30.74
N ASN A 631 -4.84 -9.12 31.17
CA ASN A 631 -5.14 -10.26 32.04
C ASN A 631 -5.31 -11.57 31.24
N GLN A 632 -5.87 -11.52 30.03
CA GLN A 632 -6.14 -12.70 29.20
C GLN A 632 -6.06 -12.39 27.69
N GLY A 633 -5.75 -13.43 26.90
CA GLY A 633 -5.75 -13.37 25.43
C GLY A 633 -4.56 -12.60 24.85
N THR A 634 -4.79 -11.94 23.71
CA THR A 634 -3.73 -11.30 22.92
C THR A 634 -3.96 -9.80 22.74
N LEU A 635 -2.89 -9.01 22.88
CA LEU A 635 -2.80 -7.62 22.39
C LEU A 635 -1.92 -7.60 21.14
N ALA A 636 -2.53 -7.38 19.97
CA ALA A 636 -1.85 -7.33 18.69
C ALA A 636 -1.74 -5.90 18.17
N LEU A 637 -0.52 -5.45 17.90
CA LEU A 637 -0.20 -4.17 17.27
C LEU A 637 0.11 -4.41 15.79
N ASN A 638 -0.55 -3.66 14.92
CA ASN A 638 -0.37 -3.74 13.46
C ASN A 638 -0.14 -2.34 12.88
N ASN A 639 1.11 -2.04 12.54
CA ASN A 639 1.55 -0.68 12.16
C ASN A 639 1.08 0.38 13.17
N ALA A 640 1.13 0.06 14.46
CA ALA A 640 0.66 0.92 15.53
C ALA A 640 1.78 1.28 16.50
N ILE A 641 1.64 2.43 17.17
CA ILE A 641 2.57 2.90 18.21
C ILE A 641 1.87 2.76 19.56
N ILE A 642 2.55 2.20 20.56
CA ILE A 642 2.07 2.22 21.94
C ILE A 642 3.07 2.97 22.83
N ASN A 643 2.57 3.85 23.68
CA ASN A 643 3.32 4.68 24.62
C ASN A 643 2.83 4.44 26.04
N SER A 644 2.98 3.20 26.52
CA SER A 644 2.48 2.74 27.83
C SER A 644 3.27 1.52 28.30
N ASP A 645 3.36 1.37 29.62
CA ASP A 645 3.76 0.11 30.24
C ASP A 645 2.60 -0.91 30.15
N ILE A 646 2.94 -2.16 29.85
CA ILE A 646 2.00 -3.29 29.77
C ILE A 646 2.20 -4.19 30.99
N ILE A 647 1.20 -4.23 31.87
CA ILE A 647 1.13 -5.17 32.99
C ILE A 647 0.31 -6.36 32.54
N ALA A 648 0.93 -7.51 32.41
CA ALA A 648 0.33 -8.71 31.84
C ALA A 648 0.29 -9.88 32.83
N GLN A 649 -0.35 -10.97 32.42
CA GLN A 649 -0.32 -12.26 33.12
C GLN A 649 0.33 -13.32 32.24
N SER A 650 0.99 -14.29 32.86
CA SER A 650 1.53 -15.46 32.14
C SER A 650 0.41 -16.18 31.36
N GLY A 651 0.74 -16.64 30.15
CA GLY A 651 -0.23 -17.23 29.21
C GLY A 651 -1.00 -16.23 28.35
N THR A 652 -0.71 -14.92 28.47
CA THR A 652 -1.14 -13.90 27.51
C THR A 652 -0.09 -13.69 26.41
N GLN A 653 -0.44 -12.90 25.39
CA GLN A 653 0.50 -12.57 24.31
C GLN A 653 0.43 -11.10 23.88
N VAL A 654 1.59 -10.49 23.62
CA VAL A 654 1.75 -9.21 22.93
C VAL A 654 2.44 -9.47 21.58
N ARG A 655 1.84 -9.00 20.48
CA ARG A 655 2.38 -9.23 19.12
C ARG A 655 2.57 -7.92 18.37
N LEU A 656 3.79 -7.62 17.96
CA LEU A 656 4.14 -6.43 17.19
C LEU A 656 4.39 -6.83 15.73
N THR A 657 3.51 -6.38 14.82
CA THR A 657 3.61 -6.68 13.39
C THR A 657 3.77 -5.42 12.53
N GLY A 658 4.39 -5.60 11.35
CA GLY A 658 4.70 -4.48 10.46
C GLY A 658 5.65 -3.46 11.12
N ASN A 659 5.39 -2.17 10.93
CA ASN A 659 6.19 -1.07 11.49
C ASN A 659 5.75 -0.69 12.92
N SER A 660 5.27 -1.65 13.72
CA SER A 660 4.77 -1.35 15.06
C SER A 660 5.90 -0.92 16.01
N VAL A 661 5.62 0.05 16.87
CA VAL A 661 6.56 0.59 17.85
C VAL A 661 5.97 0.48 19.25
N MET A 662 6.69 -0.14 20.18
CA MET A 662 6.35 -0.12 21.59
C MET A 662 7.33 0.73 22.39
N ASN A 663 6.83 1.69 23.15
CA ASN A 663 7.58 2.51 24.09
C ASN A 663 7.05 2.26 25.50
N GLY A 664 7.81 1.52 26.32
CA GLY A 664 7.40 1.10 27.66
C GLY A 664 7.99 -0.26 28.04
N ALA A 665 7.70 -0.73 29.26
CA ALA A 665 8.05 -2.07 29.73
C ALA A 665 6.87 -3.06 29.63
N ILE A 666 7.17 -4.37 29.71
CA ILE A 666 6.20 -5.47 29.67
C ILE A 666 6.50 -6.45 30.82
N ASP A 667 5.49 -6.82 31.63
CA ASP A 667 5.66 -7.67 32.83
C ASP A 667 4.43 -8.54 33.17
N PRO A 668 4.45 -9.89 33.11
CA PRO A 668 5.09 -10.73 32.10
C PRO A 668 4.10 -11.40 31.11
N THR A 669 4.55 -11.67 29.89
CA THR A 669 3.74 -12.25 28.79
C THR A 669 4.62 -12.86 27.69
N ASP A 670 4.02 -13.52 26.71
CA ASP A 670 4.70 -13.90 25.46
C ASP A 670 4.78 -12.71 24.50
N VAL A 671 5.95 -12.47 23.90
CA VAL A 671 6.15 -11.36 22.96
C VAL A 671 6.69 -11.85 21.63
N THR A 672 6.09 -11.37 20.53
CA THR A 672 6.58 -11.60 19.17
C THR A 672 6.81 -10.28 18.44
N LEU A 673 7.98 -10.10 17.83
CA LEU A 673 8.34 -8.94 17.02
C LEU A 673 8.66 -9.35 15.58
N ASP A 674 7.96 -8.78 14.61
CA ASP A 674 8.32 -8.84 13.19
C ASP A 674 9.59 -8.04 12.87
N SER A 675 10.19 -8.29 11.71
CA SER A 675 11.47 -7.69 11.29
C SER A 675 11.53 -6.16 11.25
N ALA A 676 10.39 -5.49 11.04
CA ALA A 676 10.28 -4.03 11.02
C ALA A 676 9.76 -3.44 12.33
N ALA A 677 9.39 -4.29 13.30
CA ALA A 677 8.88 -3.85 14.59
C ALA A 677 10.02 -3.41 15.52
N SER A 678 9.73 -2.45 16.40
CA SER A 678 10.67 -1.99 17.41
C SER A 678 10.05 -1.92 18.81
N TRP A 679 10.81 -2.32 19.82
CA TRP A 679 10.46 -2.15 21.22
C TRP A 679 11.54 -1.35 21.96
N ASN A 680 11.17 -0.20 22.48
CA ASN A 680 12.00 0.74 23.22
C ASN A 680 11.69 0.63 24.72
N ILE A 681 12.51 -0.14 25.44
CA ILE A 681 12.43 -0.31 26.89
C ILE A 681 12.87 1.00 27.56
N GLN A 682 11.96 1.66 28.27
CA GLN A 682 12.24 2.93 28.93
C GLN A 682 13.00 2.70 30.25
N ARG A 683 14.01 3.54 30.52
CA ARG A 683 14.72 3.51 31.81
C ARG A 683 13.82 4.05 32.91
N GLY A 684 13.75 3.37 34.05
CA GLY A 684 12.88 3.75 35.17
C GLY A 684 11.38 3.54 34.92
N ALA A 685 11.02 2.59 34.05
CA ALA A 685 9.64 2.14 33.87
C ALA A 685 9.02 1.64 35.18
N ALA A 686 7.69 1.68 35.30
CA ALA A 686 7.01 1.32 36.54
C ALA A 686 7.05 -0.19 36.83
N VAL A 687 7.22 -1.00 35.77
CA VAL A 687 7.35 -2.46 35.83
C VAL A 687 8.67 -2.91 35.23
N LYS A 688 9.09 -4.14 35.55
CA LYS A 688 10.33 -4.71 34.98
C LYS A 688 10.03 -5.31 33.60
N SER A 689 11.03 -5.38 32.72
CA SER A 689 10.85 -6.08 31.44
C SER A 689 11.06 -7.58 31.64
N VAL A 690 9.99 -8.31 31.98
CA VAL A 690 10.03 -9.77 32.26
C VAL A 690 9.09 -10.48 31.29
N LEU A 691 9.55 -11.50 30.57
CA LEU A 691 8.75 -12.22 29.58
C LEU A 691 8.79 -13.74 29.80
N ASP A 692 7.74 -14.42 29.36
CA ASP A 692 7.72 -15.89 29.27
C ASP A 692 8.50 -16.31 28.02
N ASN A 693 7.94 -16.09 26.82
CA ASN A 693 8.62 -16.38 25.55
C ASN A 693 8.85 -15.09 24.74
N LEU A 694 10.05 -14.93 24.18
CA LEU A 694 10.38 -13.85 23.25
C LEU A 694 10.79 -14.42 21.89
N ASP A 695 10.00 -14.13 20.85
CA ASP A 695 10.36 -14.37 19.45
C ASP A 695 10.72 -13.03 18.77
N ASN A 696 12.01 -12.85 18.46
CA ASN A 696 12.54 -11.56 18.02
C ASN A 696 13.15 -11.59 16.61
N ALA A 697 12.43 -11.06 15.63
CA ALA A 697 12.97 -10.69 14.33
C ALA A 697 13.27 -9.18 14.21
N GLY A 698 12.73 -8.36 15.11
CA GLY A 698 12.77 -6.88 15.07
C GLY A 698 13.94 -6.29 15.85
N THR A 699 13.75 -5.06 16.34
CA THR A 699 14.75 -4.31 17.13
C THR A 699 14.26 -4.03 18.54
N ILE A 700 15.01 -4.47 19.55
CA ILE A 700 14.79 -4.11 20.95
C ILE A 700 15.88 -3.10 21.34
N SER A 701 15.50 -1.97 21.92
CA SER A 701 16.46 -0.95 22.35
C SER A 701 16.15 -0.52 23.78
N PHE A 702 17.18 -0.52 24.64
CA PHE A 702 17.09 0.17 25.92
C PHE A 702 17.24 1.68 25.66
N ALA A 703 16.32 2.48 26.20
CA ALA A 703 16.37 3.93 26.01
C ALA A 703 17.74 4.48 26.45
N PRO A 704 18.31 5.45 25.71
CA PRO A 704 19.61 6.00 26.04
C PRO A 704 19.59 6.65 27.44
N ALA A 705 20.70 6.57 28.15
CA ALA A 705 20.84 7.24 29.44
C ALA A 705 20.67 8.76 29.28
N GLN A 706 20.01 9.40 30.25
CA GLN A 706 19.88 10.85 30.25
C GLN A 706 21.25 11.51 30.45
N ALA A 707 21.55 12.55 29.66
CA ALA A 707 22.77 13.32 29.80
C ALA A 707 22.92 13.85 31.24
N ASN A 708 24.13 13.73 31.80
CA ASN A 708 24.49 14.18 33.16
C ASN A 708 23.79 13.44 34.33
N SER A 709 23.18 12.27 34.11
CA SER A 709 22.68 11.40 35.18
C SER A 709 23.54 10.13 35.33
N PRO A 710 23.65 9.53 36.53
CA PRO A 710 24.33 8.25 36.70
C PRO A 710 23.74 7.19 35.77
N PHE A 711 24.59 6.41 35.11
CA PHE A 711 24.14 5.29 34.29
C PHE A 711 23.56 4.20 35.19
N VAL A 712 22.26 3.96 35.09
CA VAL A 712 21.57 2.86 35.78
C VAL A 712 21.22 1.81 34.73
N PRO A 713 21.87 0.63 34.76
CA PRO A 713 21.54 -0.48 33.89
C PRO A 713 20.09 -0.94 34.01
N GLU A 714 19.52 -1.36 32.89
CA GLU A 714 18.24 -2.04 32.83
C GLU A 714 18.41 -3.53 32.51
N THR A 715 17.42 -4.33 32.85
CA THR A 715 17.44 -5.78 32.60
C THR A 715 16.16 -6.21 31.87
N LEU A 716 16.35 -6.97 30.79
CA LEU A 716 15.29 -7.76 30.15
C LEU A 716 15.46 -9.21 30.59
N THR A 717 14.49 -9.76 31.31
CA THR A 717 14.47 -11.17 31.72
C THR A 717 13.48 -11.93 30.84
N VAL A 718 13.89 -13.06 30.29
CA VAL A 718 13.02 -13.94 29.49
C VAL A 718 13.20 -15.40 29.90
N THR A 719 12.13 -16.20 29.85
CA THR A 719 12.28 -17.66 30.07
C THR A 719 12.87 -18.32 28.82
N ASN A 720 12.24 -18.08 27.65
CA ASN A 720 12.75 -18.58 26.37
C ASN A 720 12.95 -17.45 25.35
N LEU A 721 14.07 -17.48 24.63
CA LEU A 721 14.38 -16.58 23.52
C LEU A 721 14.55 -17.38 22.22
N THR A 722 13.79 -17.00 21.19
CA THR A 722 14.03 -17.42 19.80
C THR A 722 14.52 -16.23 18.99
N GLY A 723 15.82 -16.20 18.68
CA GLY A 723 16.42 -15.16 17.85
C GLY A 723 16.20 -15.43 16.36
N ARG A 724 15.50 -14.54 15.65
CA ARG A 724 15.28 -14.62 14.20
C ARG A 724 16.09 -13.58 13.44
N SER A 725 17.37 -13.43 13.81
CA SER A 725 18.26 -12.34 13.37
C SER A 725 17.80 -10.94 13.80
N GLY A 726 16.95 -10.85 14.83
CA GLY A 726 16.62 -9.59 15.48
C GLY A 726 17.83 -8.94 16.18
N THR A 727 17.71 -7.65 16.47
CA THR A 727 18.78 -6.84 17.10
C THR A 727 18.37 -6.40 18.50
N MET A 728 19.33 -6.37 19.41
CA MET A 728 19.21 -5.76 20.73
C MET A 728 20.29 -4.68 20.90
N ASN A 729 19.86 -3.45 21.15
CA ASN A 729 20.75 -2.32 21.41
C ASN A 729 20.85 -2.08 22.93
N LEU A 730 22.03 -2.32 23.48
CA LEU A 730 22.37 -2.23 24.90
C LEU A 730 23.35 -1.08 25.16
N SER A 731 23.35 -0.57 26.37
CA SER A 731 24.30 0.43 26.85
C SER A 731 25.27 -0.16 27.86
N ILE A 732 26.51 0.30 27.83
CA ILE A 732 27.60 -0.19 28.70
C ILE A 732 28.53 0.97 29.07
N ARG A 733 29.14 0.91 30.26
CA ARG A 733 30.23 1.82 30.68
C ARG A 733 31.55 1.06 30.66
N LEU A 734 32.42 1.36 29.70
CA LEU A 734 33.73 0.72 29.56
C LEU A 734 34.85 1.44 30.34
N ASP A 735 34.52 2.61 30.90
CA ASP A 735 35.38 3.50 31.67
C ASP A 735 35.32 3.25 33.18
N ASP A 736 34.38 2.41 33.63
CA ASP A 736 34.17 2.06 35.02
C ASP A 736 34.63 0.61 35.26
N PRO A 737 35.50 0.33 36.25
CA PRO A 737 36.01 -1.02 36.51
C PRO A 737 34.93 -2.01 36.98
N THR A 738 33.75 -1.52 37.38
CA THR A 738 32.58 -2.35 37.70
C THR A 738 31.74 -2.71 36.46
N PHE A 739 32.01 -2.07 35.32
CA PHE A 739 31.38 -2.30 34.01
C PHE A 739 29.85 -2.41 34.04
N PRO A 740 29.13 -1.39 34.57
CA PRO A 740 27.67 -1.43 34.53
C PRO A 740 27.21 -1.48 33.07
N THR A 741 26.32 -2.43 32.78
CA THR A 741 25.79 -2.71 31.44
C THR A 741 24.33 -3.10 31.53
N ASP A 742 23.53 -2.68 30.55
CA ASP A 742 22.22 -3.30 30.33
C ASP A 742 22.42 -4.81 30.10
N MET A 743 21.46 -5.61 30.55
CA MET A 743 21.61 -7.06 30.64
C MET A 743 20.39 -7.79 30.07
N LEU A 744 20.66 -8.88 29.35
CA LEU A 744 19.67 -9.89 29.02
C LEU A 744 19.81 -11.07 29.98
N VAL A 745 18.73 -11.47 30.63
CA VAL A 745 18.70 -12.65 31.52
C VAL A 745 17.85 -13.73 30.87
N ILE A 746 18.38 -14.95 30.76
CA ILE A 746 17.62 -16.15 30.42
C ILE A 746 17.37 -16.93 31.71
N ASP A 747 16.12 -17.08 32.11
CA ASP A 747 15.74 -17.66 33.41
C ASP A 747 15.04 -19.02 33.23
N GLY A 748 15.75 -20.12 33.53
CA GLY A 748 15.20 -21.48 33.54
C GLY A 748 14.91 -22.14 32.17
N GLY A 749 14.84 -21.36 31.07
CA GLY A 749 14.54 -21.87 29.73
C GLY A 749 15.74 -21.90 28.77
N GLN A 750 15.54 -21.48 27.51
CA GLN A 750 16.53 -21.62 26.44
C GLN A 750 16.68 -20.36 25.59
N ALA A 751 17.90 -20.07 25.13
CA ALA A 751 18.13 -19.13 24.03
C ALA A 751 18.60 -19.86 22.77
N THR A 752 17.81 -19.76 21.70
CA THR A 752 18.05 -20.45 20.42
C THR A 752 18.02 -19.47 19.25
N GLY A 753 18.53 -19.89 18.08
CA GLY A 753 18.54 -19.06 16.88
C GLY A 753 19.69 -18.04 16.91
N LYS A 754 19.48 -16.82 16.39
CA LYS A 754 20.51 -15.76 16.38
C LYS A 754 19.93 -14.40 16.73
N THR A 755 20.55 -13.71 17.66
CA THR A 755 20.27 -12.32 18.06
C THR A 755 21.54 -11.48 17.95
N TRP A 756 21.46 -10.33 17.30
CA TRP A 756 22.58 -9.38 17.22
C TRP A 756 22.59 -8.47 18.44
N LEU A 757 23.71 -8.43 19.17
CA LEU A 757 23.91 -7.53 20.29
C LEU A 757 24.76 -6.33 19.84
N ASN A 758 24.20 -5.13 19.99
CA ASN A 758 24.89 -3.88 19.73
C ASN A 758 25.09 -3.13 21.03
N PHE A 759 26.32 -2.69 21.28
CA PHE A 759 26.64 -1.95 22.49
C PHE A 759 26.92 -0.48 22.16
N THR A 760 26.45 0.40 23.04
CA THR A 760 26.77 1.83 23.04
C THR A 760 27.52 2.14 24.33
N ASN A 761 28.73 2.70 24.23
CA ASN A 761 29.50 3.12 25.40
C ASN A 761 28.89 4.42 25.96
N THR A 762 28.13 4.34 27.04
CA THR A 762 27.31 5.45 27.62
C THR A 762 28.03 6.22 28.75
N GLY A 763 29.36 6.24 28.72
CA GLY A 763 30.21 6.99 29.65
C GLY A 763 31.00 8.09 28.93
N ASP A 764 32.21 8.34 29.41
CA ASP A 764 33.19 9.06 28.61
C ASP A 764 33.58 8.18 27.42
N ALA A 765 33.02 8.50 26.24
CA ALA A 765 33.04 7.64 25.06
C ALA A 765 34.45 7.25 24.59
N GLY A 766 35.50 7.95 25.04
CA GLY A 766 36.88 7.66 24.71
C GLY A 766 37.65 6.79 25.71
N LEU A 767 37.02 6.33 26.80
CA LEU A 767 37.65 5.51 27.83
C LEU A 767 37.25 4.03 27.71
N GLY A 768 38.24 3.14 27.85
CA GLY A 768 38.06 1.70 27.88
C GLY A 768 39.10 1.02 28.77
N LEU A 769 38.64 0.12 29.64
CA LEU A 769 39.46 -0.67 30.54
C LEU A 769 39.64 -2.11 30.05
N ALA A 770 40.81 -2.69 30.31
CA ALA A 770 41.03 -4.12 30.11
C ALA A 770 40.09 -4.91 31.02
N THR A 771 39.45 -5.93 30.46
CA THR A 771 38.65 -6.86 31.24
C THR A 771 39.54 -7.90 31.92
N THR A 772 39.13 -8.36 33.10
CA THR A 772 39.80 -9.47 33.81
C THR A 772 38.86 -10.67 33.94
N GLY A 773 39.41 -11.87 34.13
CA GLY A 773 38.61 -13.10 34.24
C GLY A 773 37.82 -13.40 32.97
N ASN A 774 36.53 -13.71 33.11
CA ASN A 774 35.65 -14.07 32.00
C ASN A 774 35.20 -12.85 31.15
N GLY A 775 35.41 -11.61 31.60
CA GLY A 775 34.92 -10.41 30.94
C GLY A 775 33.66 -9.81 31.57
N ILE A 776 32.98 -8.94 30.81
CA ILE A 776 31.76 -8.24 31.23
C ILE A 776 30.56 -9.09 30.85
N LYS A 777 29.80 -9.56 31.83
CA LYS A 777 28.61 -10.38 31.59
C LYS A 777 27.50 -9.54 30.98
N VAL A 778 27.05 -9.90 29.78
CA VAL A 778 26.00 -9.18 29.04
C VAL A 778 24.75 -10.05 28.78
N VAL A 779 24.92 -11.38 28.82
CA VAL A 779 23.81 -12.34 28.90
C VAL A 779 24.05 -13.24 30.11
N ASP A 780 23.05 -13.33 30.99
CA ASP A 780 23.09 -14.14 32.22
C ASP A 780 22.08 -15.29 32.12
N ALA A 781 22.58 -16.52 32.01
CA ALA A 781 21.79 -17.74 32.01
C ALA A 781 21.71 -18.28 33.44
N ILE A 782 20.53 -18.23 34.04
CA ILE A 782 20.29 -18.60 35.44
C ILE A 782 19.27 -19.75 35.56
N ASN A 783 19.20 -20.35 36.75
CA ASN A 783 18.20 -21.38 37.10
C ASN A 783 18.13 -22.58 36.13
N GLY A 784 19.27 -22.96 35.53
CA GLY A 784 19.35 -24.08 34.59
C GLY A 784 19.07 -23.69 33.13
N ALA A 785 18.97 -22.39 32.83
CA ALA A 785 18.90 -21.91 31.46
C ALA A 785 20.12 -22.32 30.64
N THR A 786 19.94 -22.45 29.32
CA THR A 786 21.00 -22.87 28.40
C THR A 786 20.94 -22.10 27.08
N THR A 787 22.09 -21.83 26.48
CA THR A 787 22.20 -20.94 25.30
C THR A 787 22.95 -21.64 24.18
N GLU A 788 22.40 -21.62 22.96
CA GLU A 788 23.09 -22.20 21.81
C GLU A 788 24.37 -21.40 21.49
N ALA A 789 25.44 -22.07 21.05
CA ALA A 789 26.73 -21.43 20.74
C ALA A 789 26.66 -20.33 19.65
N GLY A 790 25.55 -20.23 18.90
CA GLY A 790 25.28 -19.19 17.90
C GLY A 790 24.15 -18.22 18.28
N ALA A 791 23.58 -18.34 19.50
CA ALA A 791 22.44 -17.57 19.96
C ALA A 791 22.67 -16.06 19.91
N PHE A 792 23.92 -15.62 20.12
CA PHE A 792 24.29 -14.21 20.16
C PHE A 792 25.54 -13.92 19.34
N ALA A 793 25.60 -12.72 18.75
CA ALA A 793 26.78 -12.21 18.04
C ALA A 793 26.83 -10.68 18.13
N LEU A 794 28.04 -10.10 18.10
CA LEU A 794 28.17 -8.64 17.99
C LEU A 794 27.67 -8.16 16.63
N GLY A 795 26.75 -7.20 16.63
CA GLY A 795 26.27 -6.58 15.39
C GLY A 795 27.26 -5.56 14.81
N ARG A 796 28.16 -5.01 15.64
CA ARG A 796 29.26 -4.12 15.22
C ARG A 796 30.48 -4.27 16.13
N LYS A 797 31.67 -3.94 15.61
CA LYS A 797 32.92 -3.89 16.39
C LYS A 797 32.79 -2.83 17.50
N LEU A 798 33.26 -3.17 18.70
CA LEU A 798 33.26 -2.28 19.86
C LEU A 798 34.71 -1.93 20.22
N GLN A 799 35.07 -0.65 20.13
CA GLN A 799 36.39 -0.11 20.47
C GLN A 799 36.23 0.96 21.56
N ALA A 800 37.10 0.95 22.56
CA ALA A 800 37.17 2.01 23.56
C ALA A 800 38.57 2.12 24.16
N GLY A 801 39.12 3.34 24.24
CA GLY A 801 40.49 3.61 24.61
C GLY A 801 41.49 2.78 23.80
N ALA A 802 42.35 2.05 24.51
CA ALA A 802 43.39 1.21 23.93
C ALA A 802 42.91 -0.19 23.51
N TYR A 803 41.63 -0.55 23.69
CA TYR A 803 41.14 -1.93 23.58
C TYR A 803 40.04 -2.12 22.53
N ASN A 804 40.10 -3.27 21.84
CA ASN A 804 38.97 -3.85 21.12
C ASN A 804 38.23 -4.82 22.04
N TYR A 805 36.92 -4.94 21.90
CA TYR A 805 36.10 -5.88 22.67
C TYR A 805 35.44 -6.91 21.75
N THR A 806 35.44 -8.15 22.21
CA THR A 806 34.87 -9.32 21.51
C THR A 806 33.83 -10.00 22.39
N LEU A 807 32.80 -10.57 21.78
CA LEU A 807 31.75 -11.32 22.48
C LEU A 807 32.03 -12.81 22.37
N SER A 808 31.98 -13.51 23.50
CA SER A 808 32.25 -14.94 23.60
C SER A 808 31.23 -15.64 24.49
N HIS A 809 30.89 -16.88 24.13
CA HIS A 809 30.16 -17.81 24.98
C HIS A 809 31.08 -18.32 26.10
N GLY A 810 30.56 -18.40 27.32
CA GLY A 810 31.30 -18.86 28.49
C GLY A 810 31.84 -20.28 28.31
N SER A 811 33.08 -20.51 28.69
CA SER A 811 33.69 -21.85 28.56
C SER A 811 33.25 -22.84 29.65
N ALA A 812 32.66 -22.34 30.74
CA ALA A 812 32.31 -23.11 31.93
C ALA A 812 30.84 -22.91 32.39
N ASP A 813 30.11 -22.03 31.70
CA ASP A 813 28.72 -21.70 31.97
C ASP A 813 28.01 -21.32 30.67
N GLU A 814 26.72 -21.06 30.75
CA GLU A 814 25.86 -20.73 29.60
C GLU A 814 25.75 -19.21 29.37
N ASN A 815 26.61 -18.42 30.01
CA ASN A 815 26.60 -16.96 29.95
C ASN A 815 27.35 -16.45 28.71
N TRP A 816 27.13 -15.17 28.37
CA TRP A 816 27.90 -14.49 27.34
C TRP A 816 28.62 -13.27 27.88
N TYR A 817 29.89 -13.16 27.50
CA TYR A 817 30.80 -12.17 28.02
C TYR A 817 31.42 -11.34 26.90
N LEU A 818 31.47 -10.03 27.14
CA LEU A 818 32.27 -9.09 26.37
C LEU A 818 33.65 -8.98 27.02
N SER A 819 34.71 -9.35 26.29
CA SER A 819 36.09 -9.33 26.77
C SER A 819 36.96 -8.45 25.90
N SER A 820 37.84 -7.67 26.52
CA SER A 820 38.88 -6.94 25.80
C SER A 820 39.87 -7.94 25.18
N GLU A 821 40.32 -7.67 23.96
CA GLU A 821 41.42 -8.41 23.35
C GLU A 821 42.68 -8.33 24.23
N ALA A 822 43.49 -9.39 24.23
CA ALA A 822 44.71 -9.46 25.06
C ALA A 822 45.78 -8.43 24.62
N GLY A 823 45.77 -8.07 23.34
CA GLY A 823 46.63 -7.03 22.77
C GLY A 823 45.93 -5.68 22.73
N TYR A 824 46.73 -4.63 22.59
CA TYR A 824 46.23 -3.30 22.32
C TYR A 824 45.74 -3.15 20.88
N ARG A 825 44.86 -2.18 20.67
CA ARG A 825 44.46 -1.72 19.34
C ARG A 825 45.67 -1.32 18.49
N ALA A 826 45.56 -1.54 17.19
CA ALA A 826 46.63 -1.21 16.23
C ALA A 826 47.04 0.27 16.29
N GLU A 827 46.07 1.14 16.62
CA GLU A 827 46.28 2.58 16.77
C GLU A 827 47.29 2.95 17.87
N VAL A 828 47.44 2.12 18.92
CA VAL A 828 48.41 2.34 20.01
C VAL A 828 49.85 2.29 19.48
N ALA A 829 50.19 1.25 18.72
CA ALA A 829 51.50 1.13 18.08
C ALA A 829 51.70 2.21 17.01
N LEU A 830 50.65 2.53 16.26
CA LEU A 830 50.73 3.51 15.18
C LEU A 830 51.04 4.92 15.70
N TYR A 831 50.33 5.42 16.71
CA TYR A 831 50.47 6.80 17.20
C TYR A 831 51.68 7.01 18.11
N SER A 832 52.11 5.98 18.85
CA SER A 832 53.33 6.05 19.67
C SER A 832 54.60 6.19 18.82
N SER A 833 54.60 5.59 17.61
CA SER A 833 55.73 5.69 16.68
C SER A 833 56.00 7.10 16.15
N LEU A 834 55.04 8.03 16.29
CA LEU A 834 55.16 9.41 15.79
C LEU A 834 56.37 10.14 16.41
N PHE A 835 56.64 9.93 17.71
CA PHE A 835 57.78 10.55 18.38
C PHE A 835 59.10 10.15 17.74
N ALA A 836 59.32 8.84 17.54
CA ALA A 836 60.57 8.34 16.99
C ALA A 836 60.82 8.82 15.55
N GLN A 837 59.78 8.78 14.73
CA GLN A 837 59.90 9.15 13.32
C GLN A 837 60.23 10.64 13.14
N SER A 838 59.55 11.53 13.86
CA SER A 838 59.78 12.97 13.76
C SER A 838 61.13 13.38 14.35
N MET A 839 61.53 12.79 15.48
CA MET A 839 62.83 13.02 16.12
C MET A 839 64.02 12.51 15.28
N ASP A 840 63.88 11.36 14.63
CA ASP A 840 64.91 10.86 13.72
C ASP A 840 65.07 11.74 12.48
N TYR A 841 63.94 12.22 11.95
CA TYR A 841 63.93 13.16 10.84
C TYR A 841 64.67 14.45 11.22
N ASP A 842 64.37 15.04 12.38
CA ASP A 842 64.99 16.28 12.84
C ASP A 842 66.49 16.14 13.07
N ARG A 843 66.93 15.00 13.62
CA ARG A 843 68.35 14.68 13.79
C ARG A 843 69.06 14.52 12.45
N ALA A 844 68.45 13.81 11.50
CA ALA A 844 69.00 13.68 10.15
C ALA A 844 69.13 15.05 9.46
N LEU A 845 68.13 15.92 9.66
CA LEU A 845 68.09 17.27 9.13
C LEU A 845 69.11 18.22 9.77
N ALA A 846 69.41 18.07 11.06
CA ALA A 846 70.41 18.87 11.74
C ALA A 846 71.83 18.56 11.24
N GLY A 847 72.14 17.32 10.87
CA GLY A 847 73.41 16.96 10.22
C GLY A 847 74.68 17.27 11.04
N THR A 848 75.79 17.51 10.34
CA THR A 848 77.14 17.67 10.91
C THR A 848 77.88 18.87 10.33
N TYR A 849 78.90 19.35 11.04
CA TYR A 849 79.75 20.46 10.62
C TYR A 849 80.21 20.35 9.15
N SER A 850 80.71 19.18 8.74
CA SER A 850 81.21 18.94 7.38
C SER A 850 80.20 19.19 6.25
N GLN A 851 78.91 19.14 6.57
CA GLN A 851 77.82 19.35 5.61
C GLN A 851 77.48 20.84 5.46
N ARG A 852 77.86 21.67 6.43
CA ARG A 852 77.65 23.13 6.47
C ARG A 852 78.89 23.93 6.12
N SER A 853 80.08 23.39 6.35
CA SER A 853 81.33 24.14 6.20
C SER A 853 81.75 24.32 4.74
N SER A 854 82.04 25.55 4.36
CA SER A 854 82.72 25.86 3.10
C SER A 854 84.20 25.52 3.22
N ALA A 855 84.80 25.00 2.15
CA ALA A 855 86.22 24.66 2.11
C ALA A 855 87.12 25.82 1.67
N VAL A 856 86.53 26.98 1.40
CA VAL A 856 87.24 28.23 1.08
C VAL A 856 87.04 29.18 2.24
N ASN A 857 88.07 29.95 2.59
CA ASN A 857 88.07 30.79 3.78
C ASN A 857 87.25 32.10 3.60
N ASP A 858 86.05 32.02 3.02
CA ASP A 858 85.13 33.15 2.74
C ASP A 858 83.70 32.86 3.20
N GLN A 859 82.82 33.86 3.13
CA GLN A 859 81.37 33.70 3.37
C GLN A 859 80.75 32.91 2.21
N GLY A 860 79.77 32.05 2.49
CA GLY A 860 79.16 31.23 1.44
C GLY A 860 77.69 30.91 1.63
N PHE A 861 77.07 30.48 0.54
CA PHE A 861 75.77 29.81 0.51
C PHE A 861 75.98 28.32 0.31
N TRP A 862 75.18 27.51 0.98
CA TRP A 862 75.18 26.06 0.80
C TRP A 862 73.76 25.51 0.69
N GLY A 863 73.62 24.43 -0.05
CA GLY A 863 72.38 23.69 -0.16
C GLY A 863 72.66 22.19 -0.14
N ARG A 864 71.76 21.42 0.45
CA ARG A 864 71.80 19.95 0.34
C ARG A 864 70.42 19.36 0.15
N ILE A 865 70.39 18.26 -0.57
CA ILE A 865 69.24 17.35 -0.66
C ILE A 865 69.67 16.01 -0.08
N GLN A 866 68.83 15.44 0.78
CA GLN A 866 69.07 14.14 1.39
C GLN A 866 67.81 13.29 1.29
N GLY A 867 67.99 12.02 0.97
CA GLY A 867 66.95 11.01 1.03
C GLY A 867 67.50 9.74 1.65
N GLY A 868 66.65 8.99 2.34
CA GLY A 868 67.07 7.78 3.00
C GLY A 868 65.91 6.89 3.43
N HIS A 869 66.29 5.74 3.95
CA HIS A 869 65.40 4.82 4.63
C HIS A 869 65.79 4.77 6.11
N THR A 870 64.81 4.78 7.00
CA THR A 870 64.97 4.66 8.45
C THR A 870 63.97 3.64 8.99
N GLY A 871 64.28 3.04 10.13
CA GLY A 871 63.40 2.09 10.79
C GLY A 871 63.92 1.64 12.15
N HIS A 872 63.03 1.00 12.89
CA HIS A 872 63.30 0.41 14.21
C HIS A 872 62.90 -1.06 14.19
N ASP A 873 63.76 -1.91 14.73
CA ASP A 873 63.45 -3.32 15.00
C ASP A 873 62.67 -3.42 16.33
N GLY A 874 61.58 -4.20 16.37
CA GLY A 874 60.80 -4.38 17.61
C GLY A 874 61.48 -5.34 18.60
N ASN A 875 61.85 -4.84 19.78
CA ASN A 875 62.70 -5.57 20.74
C ASN A 875 62.04 -6.00 22.08
N GLY A 876 60.73 -5.84 22.23
CA GLY A 876 60.04 -6.18 23.49
C GLY A 876 58.56 -5.78 23.55
N GLY A 877 58.14 -4.80 22.74
CA GLY A 877 56.74 -4.43 22.54
C GLY A 877 56.33 -3.19 23.33
N ILE A 878 55.23 -2.56 22.92
CA ILE A 878 54.87 -1.21 23.39
C ILE A 878 54.56 -1.15 24.90
N ALA A 879 54.08 -2.25 25.48
CA ALA A 879 53.83 -2.36 26.93
C ALA A 879 55.11 -2.24 27.77
N GLN A 880 56.27 -2.54 27.19
CA GLN A 880 57.58 -2.48 27.86
C GLN A 880 58.28 -1.12 27.64
N GLY A 881 57.60 -0.18 26.97
CA GLY A 881 58.17 1.12 26.62
C GLY A 881 59.05 1.10 25.38
N ASP A 882 59.00 0.05 24.55
CA ASP A 882 59.79 0.00 23.33
C ASP A 882 59.11 0.76 22.18
N THR A 883 59.93 1.39 21.33
CA THR A 883 59.44 1.97 20.06
C THR A 883 58.93 0.84 19.15
N PRO A 884 57.72 0.97 18.57
CA PRO A 884 57.17 -0.04 17.67
C PRO A 884 58.03 -0.33 16.45
N GLU A 885 57.96 -1.58 15.95
CA GLU A 885 58.63 -1.96 14.72
C GLU A 885 58.10 -1.09 13.57
N SER A 886 59.02 -0.42 12.89
CA SER A 886 58.68 0.55 11.85
C SER A 886 59.75 0.61 10.78
N SER A 887 59.32 0.88 9.54
CA SER A 887 60.23 0.99 8.41
C SER A 887 59.68 1.97 7.39
N GLY A 888 60.50 2.90 6.93
CA GLY A 888 60.03 3.93 6.02
C GLY A 888 61.13 4.76 5.38
N SER A 889 60.71 5.70 4.56
CA SER A 889 61.59 6.60 3.82
C SER A 889 61.38 8.05 4.22
N TYR A 890 62.45 8.82 4.22
CA TYR A 890 62.40 10.27 4.40
C TYR A 890 63.18 10.99 3.30
N GLY A 891 62.86 12.26 3.07
CA GLY A 891 63.65 13.13 2.22
C GLY A 891 63.39 14.61 2.45
N PHE A 892 64.43 15.41 2.31
CA PHE A 892 64.37 16.86 2.54
C PHE A 892 65.33 17.64 1.66
N ILE A 893 65.02 18.93 1.51
CA ILE A 893 65.90 19.95 0.94
C ILE A 893 66.20 20.97 2.03
N GLN A 894 67.48 21.30 2.20
CA GLN A 894 67.96 22.30 3.15
C GLN A 894 68.85 23.32 2.42
N LEU A 895 68.64 24.59 2.72
CA LEU A 895 69.37 25.72 2.14
C LEU A 895 69.83 26.63 3.29
N GLY A 896 71.10 27.01 3.30
CA GLY A 896 71.68 27.87 4.33
C GLY A 896 72.78 28.77 3.81
N GLY A 897 73.17 29.73 4.63
CA GLY A 897 74.25 30.64 4.29
C GLY A 897 74.84 31.32 5.51
N ASP A 898 76.11 31.69 5.36
CA ASP A 898 76.87 32.40 6.38
C ASP A 898 76.42 33.87 6.43
N LEU A 899 76.09 34.36 7.62
CA LEU A 899 75.70 35.74 7.86
C LEU A 899 76.86 36.60 8.33
N PHE A 900 77.72 36.05 9.20
CA PHE A 900 78.87 36.74 9.75
C PHE A 900 80.07 35.83 9.81
N LYS A 901 81.23 36.40 9.48
CA LYS A 901 82.53 35.77 9.70
C LYS A 901 83.47 36.76 10.37
N HIS A 902 84.17 36.32 11.41
CA HIS A 902 85.10 37.16 12.17
C HIS A 902 86.36 36.39 12.51
N ASP A 903 87.50 36.88 12.01
CA ASP A 903 88.81 36.30 12.25
C ASP A 903 89.60 37.17 13.23
N THR A 904 90.09 36.56 14.31
CA THR A 904 90.85 37.24 15.38
C THR A 904 92.36 37.00 15.30
N GLY A 905 92.82 36.29 14.25
CA GLY A 905 94.20 35.86 14.05
C GLY A 905 94.63 34.63 14.88
N THR A 906 93.76 34.13 15.76
CA THR A 906 93.92 32.86 16.49
C THR A 906 92.68 31.96 16.42
N LEU A 907 91.53 32.55 16.10
CA LEU A 907 90.22 31.91 16.01
C LEU A 907 89.43 32.55 14.87
N SER A 908 88.86 31.70 14.01
CA SER A 908 87.86 32.05 13.00
C SER A 908 86.47 31.67 13.50
N LEU A 909 85.55 32.63 13.52
CA LEU A 909 84.16 32.43 13.92
C LEU A 909 83.24 32.66 12.72
N THR A 910 82.38 31.69 12.41
CA THR A 910 81.36 31.77 11.35
C THR A 910 79.98 31.52 11.94
N SER A 911 79.02 32.40 11.68
CA SER A 911 77.61 32.17 12.05
C SER A 911 76.70 32.29 10.85
N GLY A 912 75.64 31.47 10.81
CA GLY A 912 74.72 31.42 9.68
C GLY A 912 73.34 30.89 10.06
N LEU A 913 72.44 30.92 9.07
CA LEU A 913 71.07 30.40 9.18
C LEU A 913 70.78 29.43 8.03
N TYR A 914 69.83 28.53 8.26
CA TYR A 914 69.28 27.65 7.22
C TYR A 914 67.78 27.44 7.39
N GLY A 915 67.11 27.18 6.26
CA GLY A 915 65.73 26.69 6.22
C GLY A 915 65.65 25.35 5.50
N ALA A 916 64.67 24.54 5.85
CA ALA A 916 64.43 23.26 5.20
C ALA A 916 62.96 22.87 5.11
N ALA A 917 62.65 22.03 4.13
CA ALA A 917 61.35 21.40 3.97
C ALA A 917 61.53 19.95 3.49
N GLY A 918 60.68 19.05 3.95
CA GLY A 918 60.71 17.65 3.53
C GLY A 918 59.56 16.83 4.09
N GLN A 919 59.65 15.53 3.89
CA GLN A 919 58.61 14.58 4.25
C GLN A 919 59.19 13.23 4.69
N SER A 920 58.41 12.51 5.50
CA SER A 920 58.66 11.12 5.90
C SER A 920 57.40 10.28 5.70
N SER A 921 57.57 9.00 5.36
CA SER A 921 56.49 8.02 5.27
C SER A 921 56.98 6.68 5.82
N VAL A 922 56.27 6.15 6.80
CA VAL A 922 56.68 4.98 7.59
C VAL A 922 55.53 4.03 7.80
N ASP A 923 55.76 2.74 7.55
CA ASP A 923 54.82 1.68 7.89
C ASP A 923 55.16 1.12 9.28
N VAL A 924 54.13 0.85 10.08
CA VAL A 924 54.24 0.45 11.48
C VAL A 924 53.54 -0.88 11.69
N LYS A 925 54.12 -1.72 12.56
CA LYS A 925 53.57 -3.02 12.94
C LYS A 925 53.19 -3.06 14.42
N ASN A 926 52.26 -3.95 14.74
CA ASN A 926 51.87 -4.29 16.10
C ASN A 926 52.91 -5.19 16.78
N ASP A 927 52.78 -5.40 18.08
CA ASP A 927 53.65 -6.30 18.86
C ASP A 927 53.61 -7.76 18.35
N ASP A 928 52.49 -8.20 17.79
CA ASP A 928 52.34 -9.51 17.14
C ASP A 928 52.87 -9.56 15.70
N ARG A 929 53.47 -8.45 15.23
CA ARG A 929 53.98 -8.21 13.88
C ARG A 929 52.92 -8.13 12.77
N SER A 930 51.64 -8.06 13.11
CA SER A 930 50.59 -7.70 12.16
C SER A 930 50.72 -6.21 11.75
N ALA A 931 50.15 -5.84 10.61
CA ALA A 931 50.22 -4.46 10.13
C ALA A 931 49.35 -3.54 11.02
N ALA A 932 49.97 -2.53 11.62
CA ALA A 932 49.26 -1.52 12.42
C ALA A 932 48.69 -0.41 11.53
N GLY A 933 49.50 0.08 10.59
CA GLY A 933 49.14 1.16 9.68
C GLY A 933 50.34 1.89 9.11
N SER A 934 50.10 3.08 8.55
CA SER A 934 51.15 3.95 7.99
C SER A 934 51.06 5.37 8.54
N VAL A 935 52.21 6.00 8.73
CA VAL A 935 52.38 7.40 9.16
C VAL A 935 53.04 8.20 8.05
N ARG A 936 52.58 9.45 7.87
CA ARG A 936 53.23 10.45 7.02
C ARG A 936 53.47 11.73 7.81
N ASP A 937 54.67 12.29 7.69
CA ASP A 937 55.07 13.56 8.30
C ASP A 937 55.48 14.55 7.22
N THR A 938 54.98 15.78 7.28
CA THR A 938 55.47 16.91 6.47
C THR A 938 56.11 17.93 7.39
N VAL A 939 57.38 18.23 7.16
CA VAL A 939 58.19 18.99 8.11
C VAL A 939 58.77 20.24 7.49
N TYR A 940 58.66 21.36 8.20
CA TYR A 940 59.34 22.62 7.89
C TYR A 940 60.22 23.03 9.07
N SER A 941 61.49 23.37 8.79
CA SER A 941 62.45 23.68 9.85
C SER A 941 63.26 24.93 9.55
N LEU A 942 63.65 25.63 10.62
CA LEU A 942 64.53 26.79 10.60
C LEU A 942 65.63 26.57 11.64
N GLY A 943 66.89 26.78 11.27
CA GLY A 943 68.00 26.62 12.19
C GLY A 943 69.08 27.68 12.01
N GLY A 944 69.90 27.83 13.06
CA GLY A 944 71.07 28.68 13.09
C GLY A 944 72.29 27.88 13.56
N TYR A 945 73.46 28.28 13.07
CA TYR A 945 74.72 27.64 13.42
C TYR A 945 75.81 28.66 13.76
N LEU A 946 76.76 28.22 14.60
CA LEU A 946 77.95 28.94 14.98
C LEU A 946 79.13 27.97 14.96
N THR A 947 80.07 28.18 14.06
CA THR A 947 81.31 27.41 13.95
C THR A 947 82.49 28.26 14.42
N ALA A 948 83.32 27.70 15.29
CA ALA A 948 84.60 28.26 15.71
C ALA A 948 85.75 27.32 15.29
N VAL A 949 86.77 27.84 14.60
CA VAL A 949 87.95 27.08 14.16
C VAL A 949 89.22 27.77 14.67
N GLN A 950 90.08 27.04 15.37
CA GLN A 950 91.35 27.54 15.88
C GLN A 950 92.46 27.43 14.82
N ASP A 951 93.04 28.55 14.42
CA ASP A 951 93.92 28.64 13.24
C ASP A 951 95.20 27.79 13.35
N ALA A 952 95.75 27.63 14.57
CA ALA A 952 97.03 26.93 14.77
C ALA A 952 96.92 25.39 14.83
N SER A 953 95.79 24.87 15.33
CA SER A 953 95.60 23.44 15.59
C SER A 953 94.60 22.79 14.64
N GLY A 954 93.74 23.59 13.99
CA GLY A 954 92.59 23.09 13.25
C GLY A 954 91.46 22.59 14.15
N LEU A 955 91.57 22.70 15.47
CA LEU A 955 90.50 22.36 16.40
C LEU A 955 89.26 23.17 16.06
N TRP A 956 88.14 22.50 15.86
CA TRP A 956 86.88 23.17 15.57
C TRP A 956 85.76 22.74 16.50
N ALA A 957 84.81 23.65 16.69
CA ALA A 957 83.55 23.42 17.38
C ALA A 957 82.41 24.01 16.54
N ASP A 958 81.32 23.27 16.40
CA ASP A 958 80.13 23.66 15.66
C ASP A 958 78.90 23.51 16.56
N VAL A 959 78.16 24.61 16.71
CA VAL A 959 76.94 24.67 17.52
C VAL A 959 75.77 24.90 16.59
N VAL A 960 74.72 24.09 16.71
CA VAL A 960 73.48 24.20 15.93
C VAL A 960 72.28 24.31 16.87
N ALA A 961 71.36 25.20 16.53
CA ALA A 961 70.02 25.25 17.10
C ALA A 961 68.99 25.21 15.96
N GLN A 962 67.98 24.34 16.07
CA GLN A 962 66.93 24.13 15.07
C GLN A 962 65.56 24.12 15.74
N GLY A 963 64.56 24.71 15.09
CA GLY A 963 63.15 24.50 15.36
C GLY A 963 62.44 23.91 14.14
N SER A 964 61.46 23.04 14.36
CA SER A 964 60.71 22.32 13.34
C SER A 964 59.20 22.37 13.62
N ARG A 965 58.38 22.40 12.57
CA ARG A 965 56.93 22.19 12.61
C ARG A 965 56.61 20.93 11.81
N HIS A 966 55.90 20.00 12.44
CA HIS A 966 55.49 18.71 11.90
C HIS A 966 53.99 18.71 11.63
N SER A 967 53.57 18.03 10.56
CA SER A 967 52.16 17.76 10.28
C SER A 967 52.02 16.29 9.93
N LEU A 968 51.38 15.55 10.84
CA LEU A 968 51.41 14.11 10.94
C LEU A 968 50.04 13.52 10.60
N LYS A 969 50.04 12.49 9.75
CA LYS A 969 48.85 11.74 9.36
C LYS A 969 49.09 10.25 9.53
N ALA A 970 48.32 9.63 10.40
CA ALA A 970 48.34 8.20 10.69
C ALA A 970 47.06 7.53 10.17
N SER A 971 47.16 6.34 9.59
CA SER A 971 46.02 5.57 9.07
C SER A 971 46.18 4.08 9.34
N SER A 972 45.14 3.45 9.91
CA SER A 972 45.01 2.02 10.15
C SER A 972 43.86 1.42 9.31
N ALA A 973 43.55 0.14 9.50
CA ALA A 973 42.40 -0.49 8.83
C ALA A 973 41.04 0.08 9.27
N ASP A 974 40.93 0.51 10.53
CA ASP A 974 39.66 0.92 11.15
C ASP A 974 39.60 2.42 11.48
N ASN A 975 40.75 3.12 11.49
CA ASN A 975 40.86 4.50 11.99
C ASN A 975 41.79 5.38 11.15
N ARG A 976 41.59 6.70 11.26
CA ARG A 976 42.45 7.74 10.70
C ARG A 976 42.64 8.84 11.74
N PHE A 977 43.88 9.31 11.87
CA PHE A 977 44.27 10.29 12.87
C PHE A 977 45.21 11.34 12.28
N GLU A 978 44.96 12.61 12.57
CA GLU A 978 45.80 13.74 12.11
C GLU A 978 46.18 14.57 13.35
N THR A 979 47.46 14.93 13.46
CA THR A 979 48.00 15.80 14.52
C THR A 979 49.12 16.67 13.96
N ASP A 980 49.42 17.78 14.62
CA ASP A 980 50.58 18.60 14.30
C ASP A 980 51.56 18.61 15.49
N GLY A 981 52.82 18.98 15.25
CA GLY A 981 53.85 18.98 16.29
C GLY A 981 54.85 20.13 16.14
N THR A 982 55.53 20.47 17.23
CA THR A 982 56.68 21.40 17.21
C THR A 982 57.90 20.73 17.83
N GLY A 983 59.02 20.76 17.11
CA GLY A 983 60.28 20.19 17.54
C GLY A 983 61.35 21.26 17.75
N TRP A 984 62.31 20.94 18.59
CA TRP A 984 63.53 21.73 18.76
C TRP A 984 64.75 20.81 18.93
N LEU A 985 65.90 21.25 18.45
CA LEU A 985 67.15 20.50 18.50
C LEU A 985 68.33 21.43 18.74
N ALA A 986 69.17 21.09 19.71
CA ALA A 986 70.47 21.71 19.95
C ALA A 986 71.59 20.68 19.76
N SER A 987 72.63 21.03 19.03
CA SER A 987 73.80 20.17 18.83
C SER A 987 75.10 20.91 19.06
N VAL A 988 76.06 20.23 19.67
CA VAL A 988 77.46 20.67 19.73
C VAL A 988 78.31 19.55 19.15
N GLU A 989 79.10 19.88 18.13
CA GLU A 989 80.05 18.98 17.49
C GLU A 989 81.46 19.57 17.60
N THR A 990 82.46 18.72 17.81
CA THR A 990 83.87 19.15 17.80
C THR A 990 84.74 18.11 17.13
N GLY A 991 85.83 18.57 16.49
CA GLY A 991 86.81 17.70 15.86
C GLY A 991 88.21 18.32 15.87
N LEU A 992 89.22 17.45 15.81
CA LEU A 992 90.62 17.83 15.77
C LEU A 992 91.35 17.09 14.64
N PRO A 993 91.66 17.75 13.51
CA PRO A 993 92.33 17.10 12.38
C PRO A 993 93.82 16.88 12.67
N PHE A 994 94.30 15.65 12.41
CA PHE A 994 95.71 15.26 12.47
C PHE A 994 96.21 14.85 11.07
N ASN A 995 97.27 15.49 10.60
CA ASN A 995 97.95 15.09 9.37
C ASN A 995 98.74 13.80 9.60
N ILE A 996 98.38 12.72 8.89
CA ILE A 996 99.09 11.43 8.96
C ILE A 996 100.22 11.37 7.94
N SER A 997 100.01 11.93 6.74
CA SER A 997 101.00 12.04 5.67
C SER A 997 100.69 13.27 4.80
N GLN A 998 101.53 13.56 3.80
CA GLN A 998 101.20 14.59 2.80
C GLN A 998 99.87 14.24 2.11
N GLY A 999 98.83 15.04 2.38
CA GLY A 999 97.50 14.89 1.78
C GLY A 999 96.53 13.93 2.46
N LEU A 1000 96.82 13.38 3.65
CA LEU A 1000 95.88 12.54 4.42
C LEU A 1000 95.67 13.04 5.85
N VAL A 1001 94.40 13.15 6.24
CA VAL A 1001 93.94 13.61 7.57
C VAL A 1001 93.12 12.54 8.27
N LEU A 1002 93.37 12.39 9.56
CA LEU A 1002 92.51 11.70 10.50
C LEU A 1002 91.98 12.70 11.52
N GLU A 1003 90.66 12.74 11.69
CA GLU A 1003 89.97 13.68 12.56
C GLU A 1003 89.01 12.89 13.48
N PRO A 1004 89.38 12.71 14.76
CA PRO A 1004 88.42 12.31 15.77
C PRO A 1004 87.34 13.37 15.91
N GLN A 1005 86.09 12.92 15.97
CA GLN A 1005 84.90 13.77 16.08
C GLN A 1005 84.02 13.29 17.23
N LEU A 1006 83.47 14.26 17.96
CA LEU A 1006 82.47 14.02 18.99
C LEU A 1006 81.29 14.97 18.76
N GLN A 1007 80.09 14.42 18.66
CA GLN A 1007 78.84 15.17 18.57
C GLN A 1007 77.93 14.82 19.74
N TYR A 1008 77.36 15.84 20.37
CA TYR A 1008 76.25 15.72 21.29
C TYR A 1008 75.03 16.41 20.68
N VAL A 1009 73.87 15.77 20.75
CA VAL A 1009 72.59 16.29 20.29
C VAL A 1009 71.59 16.15 21.43
N TRP A 1010 70.85 17.21 21.71
CA TRP A 1010 69.71 17.20 22.61
C TRP A 1010 68.51 17.78 21.89
N GLN A 1011 67.39 17.06 21.88
CA GLN A 1011 66.21 17.43 21.13
C GLN A 1011 64.93 17.14 21.91
N GLY A 1012 63.86 17.84 21.55
CA GLY A 1012 62.53 17.61 22.06
C GLY A 1012 61.45 17.81 21.00
N LEU A 1013 60.30 17.18 21.21
CA LEU A 1013 59.14 17.21 20.32
C LEU A 1013 57.88 17.27 21.17
N SER A 1014 56.97 18.19 20.85
CA SER A 1014 55.64 18.27 21.45
C SER A 1014 54.59 18.09 20.35
N LEU A 1015 53.60 17.22 20.56
CA LEU A 1015 52.54 16.90 19.61
C LEU A 1015 51.18 17.36 20.15
N ASP A 1016 50.29 17.79 19.25
CA ASP A 1016 48.95 18.22 19.61
C ASP A 1016 48.02 17.01 19.89
N ASN A 1017 47.18 17.08 20.92
CA ASN A 1017 46.23 16.01 21.25
C ASN A 1017 45.16 15.83 20.15
N GLY A 1018 44.58 14.63 20.04
CA GLY A 1018 43.54 14.32 19.05
C GLY A 1018 42.53 13.27 19.50
N HIS A 1019 41.71 12.78 18.56
CA HIS A 1019 40.68 11.76 18.82
C HIS A 1019 40.48 10.82 17.61
N ASP A 1020 40.17 9.54 17.85
CA ASP A 1020 39.77 8.52 16.86
C ASP A 1020 38.47 7.79 17.25
N ASN A 1021 38.00 6.79 16.49
CA ASN A 1021 36.70 6.14 16.75
C ASN A 1021 36.63 5.40 18.11
N GLY A 1022 37.75 5.09 18.75
CA GLY A 1022 37.74 4.48 20.07
C GLY A 1022 38.21 5.42 21.18
N GLY A 1023 38.66 6.64 20.91
CA GLY A 1023 38.81 7.63 21.96
C GLY A 1023 39.85 8.72 21.75
N TYR A 1024 40.08 9.47 22.82
CA TYR A 1024 41.08 10.55 22.85
C TYR A 1024 42.49 9.98 22.89
N VAL A 1025 43.40 10.71 22.24
CA VAL A 1025 44.83 10.44 22.20
C VAL A 1025 45.52 11.69 22.71
N ASN A 1026 46.19 11.57 23.85
CA ASN A 1026 46.93 12.67 24.45
C ASN A 1026 48.43 12.41 24.26
N PHE A 1027 49.14 13.41 23.77
CA PHE A 1027 50.58 13.40 23.69
C PHE A 1027 51.13 14.33 24.77
N GLY A 1028 52.17 13.86 25.46
CA GLY A 1028 53.04 14.67 26.29
C GLY A 1028 54.25 15.16 25.48
N ASP A 1029 55.29 15.56 26.20
CA ASP A 1029 56.55 15.96 25.59
C ASP A 1029 57.43 14.74 25.35
N GLY A 1030 58.06 14.69 24.18
CA GLY A 1030 59.14 13.77 23.89
C GLY A 1030 60.48 14.46 23.97
N SER A 1031 61.52 13.73 24.39
CA SER A 1031 62.90 14.20 24.37
C SER A 1031 63.87 13.09 24.00
N ALA A 1032 65.03 13.44 23.46
CA ALA A 1032 66.11 12.49 23.19
C ALA A 1032 67.50 13.13 23.31
N GLN A 1033 68.46 12.35 23.79
CA GLN A 1033 69.88 12.72 23.79
C GLN A 1033 70.69 11.72 22.96
N HIS A 1034 71.59 12.23 22.12
CA HIS A 1034 72.47 11.42 21.29
C HIS A 1034 73.92 11.84 21.46
N VAL A 1035 74.81 10.85 21.60
CA VAL A 1035 76.26 11.04 21.53
C VAL A 1035 76.80 10.24 20.33
N ARG A 1036 77.47 10.91 19.40
CA ARG A 1036 78.23 10.26 18.33
C ARG A 1036 79.72 10.46 18.55
N ALA A 1037 80.46 9.37 18.69
CA ALA A 1037 81.91 9.37 18.62
C ALA A 1037 82.35 8.71 17.30
N GLY A 1038 83.13 9.41 16.49
CA GLY A 1038 83.58 8.93 15.18
C GLY A 1038 85.01 9.29 14.85
N LEU A 1039 85.59 8.59 13.88
CA LEU A 1039 86.92 8.85 13.35
C LEU A 1039 86.80 9.11 11.85
N ARG A 1040 86.96 10.36 11.42
CA ARG A 1040 86.92 10.72 10.00
C ARG A 1040 88.31 10.60 9.41
N PHE A 1041 88.48 9.77 8.38
CA PHE A 1041 89.73 9.60 7.65
C PHE A 1041 89.51 9.98 6.19
N GLY A 1042 90.38 10.81 5.63
CA GLY A 1042 90.20 11.28 4.25
C GLY A 1042 91.40 12.03 3.70
N SER A 1043 91.29 12.43 2.43
CA SER A 1043 92.30 13.25 1.78
C SER A 1043 92.11 14.74 2.11
N SER A 1044 93.22 15.45 2.26
CA SER A 1044 93.29 16.89 2.49
C SER A 1044 94.17 17.55 1.42
N SER A 1045 93.58 17.92 0.29
CA SER A 1045 94.25 18.75 -0.72
C SER A 1045 93.84 20.23 -0.56
N GLU A 1046 94.78 21.16 -0.75
CA GLU A 1046 94.43 22.55 -1.04
C GLU A 1046 93.57 22.51 -2.30
N MET A 1047 92.29 22.87 -2.17
CA MET A 1047 91.34 22.72 -3.28
C MET A 1047 91.53 23.80 -4.35
N ASP A 1048 92.75 24.27 -4.61
CA ASP A 1048 93.02 25.31 -5.60
C ASP A 1048 93.21 24.73 -7.00
N PHE A 1049 92.67 25.43 -8.00
CA PHE A 1049 92.91 25.07 -9.40
C PHE A 1049 94.37 25.35 -9.76
N GLY A 1050 95.04 24.40 -10.43
CA GLY A 1050 96.38 24.64 -10.99
C GLY A 1050 96.40 25.77 -12.02
N GLN A 1051 97.57 26.35 -12.31
CA GLN A 1051 97.70 27.41 -13.33
C GLN A 1051 97.33 26.88 -14.71
N GLY A 1052 96.15 27.25 -15.21
CA GLY A 1052 95.63 26.81 -16.51
C GLY A 1052 96.45 27.33 -17.69
N THR A 1053 96.50 26.56 -18.79
CA THR A 1053 97.11 26.97 -20.06
C THR A 1053 96.03 27.44 -21.03
N SER A 1054 95.99 28.74 -21.34
CA SER A 1054 95.13 29.30 -22.40
C SER A 1054 96.00 30.02 -23.44
N THR A 1055 95.81 29.73 -24.73
CA THR A 1055 96.63 30.25 -25.85
C THR A 1055 96.07 31.52 -26.51
N VAL A 1056 95.17 32.26 -25.86
CA VAL A 1056 94.55 33.48 -26.42
C VAL A 1056 94.90 34.71 -25.56
N ALA A 1057 95.61 35.68 -26.15
CA ALA A 1057 96.01 36.92 -25.47
C ALA A 1057 94.79 37.80 -25.16
N GLY A 1058 94.57 38.10 -23.87
CA GLY A 1058 93.48 38.96 -23.37
C GLY A 1058 92.40 38.26 -22.54
N LEU A 1059 92.47 36.92 -22.37
CA LEU A 1059 91.53 36.13 -21.54
C LEU A 1059 92.26 35.21 -20.54
N THR A 1060 93.23 35.74 -19.79
CA THR A 1060 93.99 34.99 -18.77
C THR A 1060 93.13 34.43 -17.63
N ASP A 1061 91.87 34.89 -17.47
CA ASP A 1061 90.93 34.43 -16.43
C ASP A 1061 89.76 33.57 -16.97
N SER A 1062 89.85 33.03 -18.20
CA SER A 1062 88.76 32.24 -18.80
C SER A 1062 88.93 30.72 -18.62
N MET A 1063 88.04 30.19 -17.79
CA MET A 1063 87.86 28.83 -17.30
C MET A 1063 87.79 27.74 -18.40
N LYS A 1064 88.75 26.80 -18.39
CA LYS A 1064 88.57 25.38 -18.80
C LYS A 1064 89.71 24.53 -18.24
N HIS A 1065 89.47 23.90 -17.09
CA HIS A 1065 90.37 22.91 -16.49
C HIS A 1065 89.99 21.50 -16.97
N SER A 1066 90.98 20.63 -17.17
CA SER A 1066 90.77 19.20 -17.48
C SER A 1066 90.17 18.47 -16.26
N THR A 1067 89.42 17.39 -16.45
CA THR A 1067 88.90 16.57 -15.33
C THR A 1067 90.01 15.97 -14.45
N SER A 1068 91.24 15.87 -14.97
CA SER A 1068 92.44 15.47 -14.24
C SER A 1068 93.02 16.54 -13.30
N GLU A 1069 92.54 17.79 -13.41
CA GLU A 1069 93.00 18.96 -12.62
C GLU A 1069 91.96 19.41 -11.58
N MET A 1070 90.82 18.71 -11.47
CA MET A 1070 89.79 19.03 -10.49
C MET A 1070 90.25 18.65 -9.07
N PRO A 1071 90.31 19.60 -8.12
CA PRO A 1071 90.63 19.28 -6.73
C PRO A 1071 89.49 18.48 -6.10
N MET A 1072 89.82 17.30 -5.56
CA MET A 1072 88.86 16.36 -4.97
C MET A 1072 89.33 15.91 -3.59
N ASN A 1073 88.41 15.91 -2.63
CA ASN A 1073 88.61 15.34 -1.31
C ASN A 1073 87.63 14.19 -1.08
N TRP A 1074 88.13 13.05 -0.61
CA TRP A 1074 87.31 11.90 -0.21
C TRP A 1074 87.48 11.63 1.28
N TRP A 1075 86.46 11.06 1.92
CA TRP A 1075 86.53 10.69 3.33
C TRP A 1075 85.62 9.52 3.67
N VAL A 1076 85.95 8.83 4.76
CA VAL A 1076 85.15 7.77 5.41
C VAL A 1076 85.12 8.03 6.92
N ARG A 1077 83.98 7.77 7.57
CA ARG A 1077 83.76 7.96 9.00
C ARG A 1077 82.97 6.79 9.59
N PRO A 1078 83.63 5.80 10.20
CA PRO A 1078 82.98 4.95 11.19
C PRO A 1078 82.67 5.75 12.47
N SER A 1079 81.48 5.52 13.03
CA SER A 1079 81.02 6.11 14.28
C SER A 1079 80.21 5.12 15.12
N VAL A 1080 80.21 5.34 16.44
CA VAL A 1080 79.24 4.75 17.37
C VAL A 1080 78.29 5.86 17.82
N ILE A 1081 76.99 5.60 17.73
CA ILE A 1081 75.95 6.50 18.21
C ILE A 1081 75.29 5.84 19.41
N ARG A 1082 75.28 6.53 20.55
CA ARG A 1082 74.51 6.15 21.74
C ARG A 1082 73.32 7.09 21.87
N THR A 1083 72.12 6.54 21.88
CA THR A 1083 70.89 7.24 22.23
C THR A 1083 70.51 6.86 23.66
N PHE A 1084 70.16 7.84 24.49
CA PHE A 1084 69.72 7.64 25.86
C PHE A 1084 68.75 8.74 26.29
N SER A 1085 67.95 8.45 27.33
CA SER A 1085 66.90 9.37 27.79
C SER A 1085 65.99 9.81 26.63
N SER A 1086 65.69 8.85 25.74
CA SER A 1086 64.93 9.07 24.54
C SER A 1086 63.53 8.52 24.69
N ASP A 1087 62.62 9.32 25.22
CA ASP A 1087 61.27 8.90 25.60
C ASP A 1087 60.24 9.86 25.01
N GLY A 1088 59.07 9.35 24.64
CA GLY A 1088 57.92 10.15 24.24
C GLY A 1088 56.68 9.74 25.02
N ASP A 1089 55.99 10.66 25.67
CA ASP A 1089 54.82 10.33 26.47
C ASP A 1089 53.54 10.34 25.62
N MET A 1090 52.80 9.23 25.63
CA MET A 1090 51.51 9.09 24.98
C MET A 1090 50.52 8.46 25.94
N SER A 1091 49.26 8.88 25.90
CA SER A 1091 48.19 8.16 26.57
C SER A 1091 46.93 8.06 25.70
N MET A 1092 46.26 6.92 25.77
CA MET A 1092 44.94 6.73 25.13
C MET A 1092 43.86 6.66 26.21
N GLY A 1093 42.82 7.48 26.01
CA GLY A 1093 41.83 7.81 27.01
C GLY A 1093 41.70 9.33 27.18
N THR A 1094 40.94 9.80 28.16
CA THR A 1094 40.65 11.23 28.31
C THR A 1094 41.66 11.98 29.17
N ALA A 1095 41.65 13.31 29.08
CA ALA A 1095 42.56 14.21 29.80
C ALA A 1095 42.38 14.21 31.33
N THR A 1096 41.51 13.36 31.87
CA THR A 1096 41.27 13.19 33.30
C THR A 1096 42.35 12.30 33.92
N ALA A 1097 43.07 12.82 34.92
CA ALA A 1097 44.18 12.13 35.56
C ALA A 1097 43.76 10.77 36.16
N GLY A 1098 44.46 9.69 35.76
CA GLY A 1098 44.27 8.33 36.29
C GLY A 1098 43.38 7.40 35.46
N SER A 1099 42.77 7.89 34.37
CA SER A 1099 41.83 7.11 33.56
C SER A 1099 42.38 6.64 32.21
N TYR A 1100 43.67 6.84 31.93
CA TYR A 1100 44.29 6.55 30.65
C TYR A 1100 45.28 5.38 30.73
N VAL A 1101 45.49 4.69 29.60
CA VAL A 1101 46.64 3.79 29.44
C VAL A 1101 47.78 4.61 28.87
N SER A 1102 48.90 4.68 29.60
CA SER A 1102 50.09 5.41 29.20
C SER A 1102 51.12 4.50 28.53
N PHE A 1103 51.78 5.05 27.53
CA PHE A 1103 52.85 4.46 26.78
C PHE A 1103 53.99 5.47 26.71
N THR A 1104 55.20 5.03 27.00
CA THR A 1104 56.41 5.85 26.91
C THR A 1104 57.38 5.18 25.94
N PRO A 1105 57.12 5.18 24.62
CA PRO A 1105 58.02 4.63 23.61
C PRO A 1105 59.42 5.23 23.71
N SER A 1106 60.41 4.35 23.84
CA SER A 1106 61.81 4.70 24.02
C SER A 1106 62.67 4.26 22.83
N GLN A 1107 63.61 5.11 22.40
CA GLN A 1107 64.60 4.80 21.35
C GLN A 1107 66.00 4.52 21.92
N ASP A 1108 66.09 4.34 23.24
CA ASP A 1108 67.35 4.08 23.94
C ASP A 1108 68.07 2.88 23.34
N GLY A 1109 69.34 3.08 22.97
CA GLY A 1109 70.05 2.09 22.18
C GLY A 1109 71.42 2.53 21.70
N THR A 1110 72.10 1.63 21.01
CA THR A 1110 73.42 1.87 20.41
C THR A 1110 73.39 1.40 18.98
N SER A 1111 73.85 2.26 18.08
CA SER A 1111 74.00 1.96 16.67
C SER A 1111 75.42 2.21 16.19
N LEU A 1112 75.80 1.45 15.16
CA LEU A 1112 77.03 1.64 14.41
C LEU A 1112 76.68 2.40 13.12
N ASP A 1113 77.38 3.49 12.87
CA ASP A 1113 77.21 4.35 11.70
C ASP A 1113 78.48 4.33 10.84
N LEU A 1114 78.32 4.18 9.53
CA LEU A 1114 79.41 4.28 8.57
C LEU A 1114 79.00 5.25 7.47
N GLN A 1115 79.74 6.35 7.35
CA GLN A 1115 79.52 7.37 6.31
C GLN A 1115 80.74 7.48 5.41
N ALA A 1116 80.52 7.76 4.13
CA ALA A 1116 81.58 8.06 3.17
C ALA A 1116 81.13 9.13 2.18
N GLY A 1117 82.05 9.97 1.74
CA GLY A 1117 81.73 11.06 0.83
C GLY A 1117 82.91 11.52 -0.01
N ILE A 1118 82.57 12.20 -1.11
CA ILE A 1118 83.51 12.84 -2.03
C ILE A 1118 83.03 14.27 -2.28
N GLU A 1119 83.92 15.25 -2.16
CA GLU A 1119 83.70 16.65 -2.50
C GLU A 1119 84.68 17.07 -3.61
N ALA A 1120 84.20 17.83 -4.59
CA ALA A 1120 84.99 18.31 -5.72
C ALA A 1120 84.73 19.80 -5.97
N ARG A 1121 85.80 20.60 -6.08
CA ARG A 1121 85.70 22.01 -6.46
C ARG A 1121 85.59 22.09 -7.98
N VAL A 1122 84.43 22.53 -8.49
CA VAL A 1122 84.12 22.58 -9.93
C VAL A 1122 84.30 23.95 -10.55
N ARG A 1123 84.35 25.01 -9.72
CA ARG A 1123 84.76 26.38 -10.07
C ARG A 1123 85.47 27.01 -8.88
N GLN A 1124 86.21 28.11 -9.10
CA GLN A 1124 86.92 28.82 -8.02
C GLN A 1124 86.03 29.10 -6.80
N ASN A 1125 84.73 29.24 -6.97
CA ASN A 1125 83.82 29.50 -5.87
C ASN A 1125 82.71 28.45 -5.71
N VAL A 1126 82.76 27.30 -6.39
CA VAL A 1126 81.69 26.28 -6.34
C VAL A 1126 82.26 24.89 -6.04
N THR A 1127 81.70 24.25 -5.01
CA THR A 1127 82.02 22.88 -4.59
C THR A 1127 80.76 22.01 -4.63
N LEU A 1128 80.89 20.82 -5.20
CA LEU A 1128 79.84 19.78 -5.20
C LEU A 1128 80.28 18.60 -4.34
N GLY A 1129 79.37 18.08 -3.54
CA GLY A 1129 79.60 16.92 -2.67
C GLY A 1129 78.55 15.85 -2.87
N VAL A 1130 78.95 14.59 -2.79
CA VAL A 1130 78.04 13.44 -2.66
C VAL A 1130 78.51 12.57 -1.50
N GLN A 1131 77.57 12.12 -0.68
CA GLN A 1131 77.87 11.18 0.41
C GLN A 1131 76.75 10.15 0.57
N GLY A 1132 77.12 9.02 1.16
CA GLY A 1132 76.18 7.98 1.57
C GLY A 1132 76.53 7.45 2.96
N GLY A 1133 75.51 6.97 3.66
CA GLY A 1133 75.63 6.46 5.01
C GLY A 1133 74.82 5.19 5.23
N TYR A 1134 75.30 4.32 6.11
CA TYR A 1134 74.58 3.16 6.61
C TYR A 1134 74.69 3.10 8.14
N THR A 1135 73.55 2.97 8.80
CA THR A 1135 73.42 2.88 10.25
C THR A 1135 72.74 1.58 10.62
N ARG A 1136 73.28 0.86 11.61
CA ARG A 1136 72.71 -0.39 12.10
C ARG A 1136 72.61 -0.37 13.62
N SER A 1137 71.41 -0.64 14.15
CA SER A 1137 71.19 -0.89 15.58
C SER A 1137 71.91 -2.17 15.99
N VAL A 1138 72.62 -2.14 17.12
CA VAL A 1138 73.31 -3.30 17.69
C VAL A 1138 72.80 -3.66 19.09
N SER A 1139 72.08 -2.75 19.74
CA SER A 1139 71.37 -3.01 21.01
C SER A 1139 70.30 -1.95 21.25
N GLY A 1140 69.16 -2.35 21.82
CA GLY A 1140 68.05 -1.43 22.12
C GLY A 1140 67.35 -0.92 20.88
N ASN A 1141 66.56 0.14 21.03
CA ASN A 1141 65.57 0.58 20.05
C ASN A 1141 66.09 1.69 19.12
N SER A 1142 67.41 1.79 18.94
CA SER A 1142 67.99 2.83 18.10
C SER A 1142 67.67 2.62 16.62
N ALA A 1143 67.53 3.72 15.88
CA ALA A 1143 67.26 3.70 14.45
C ALA A 1143 68.34 2.98 13.62
N ALA A 1144 67.91 2.28 12.58
CA ALA A 1144 68.73 1.67 11.55
C ALA A 1144 68.27 2.14 10.16
N GLY A 1145 69.18 2.18 9.18
CA GLY A 1145 68.84 2.69 7.88
C GLY A 1145 70.02 3.01 6.97
N TYR A 1146 69.72 3.65 5.85
CA TYR A 1146 70.72 4.15 4.92
C TYR A 1146 70.29 5.50 4.35
N ASN A 1147 71.25 6.33 3.96
CA ASN A 1147 70.99 7.62 3.35
C ASN A 1147 71.93 7.91 2.18
N GLY A 1148 71.49 8.82 1.32
CA GLY A 1148 72.29 9.47 0.29
C GLY A 1148 72.04 10.97 0.31
N GLN A 1149 73.09 11.76 0.13
CA GLN A 1149 73.02 13.22 0.14
C GLN A 1149 73.87 13.80 -0.99
N ALA A 1150 73.36 14.85 -1.62
CA ALA A 1150 74.12 15.72 -2.49
C ALA A 1150 74.18 17.14 -1.90
N THR A 1151 75.34 17.78 -2.00
CA THR A 1151 75.61 19.10 -1.44
C THR A 1151 76.19 20.03 -2.50
N LEU A 1152 75.79 21.29 -2.47
CA LEU A 1152 76.31 22.40 -3.26
C LEU A 1152 76.78 23.47 -2.28
N LYS A 1153 78.01 23.95 -2.43
CA LYS A 1153 78.57 25.06 -1.65
C LYS A 1153 79.09 26.12 -2.62
N VAL A 1154 78.75 27.38 -2.39
CA VAL A 1154 79.16 28.53 -3.20
C VAL A 1154 79.76 29.60 -2.27
N ALA A 1155 81.05 29.88 -2.40
CA ALA A 1155 81.74 30.94 -1.66
C ALA A 1155 81.70 32.28 -2.44
N PHE A 1156 81.89 33.42 -1.78
CA PHE A 1156 81.93 34.74 -2.42
C PHE A 1156 82.89 35.72 -1.74
#